data_AF-A0A554JDB2-F1
#
_entry.id   AF-A0A554JDB2-F1
#
_cell.length_a   1.000
_cell.length_b   1.000
_cell.length_c   1.000
_cell.angle_alpha   90.00
_cell.angle_beta   90.00
_cell.angle_gamma   90.00
#
_symmetry.space_group_name_H-M   'P 1'
#
loop_
_entity.id
_entity.type
_entity.pdbx_description
1 polymer ?
#
loop_
_entity_poly.entity_id
_entity_poly.type
_entity_poly.pdbx_seq_one_letter_code
_entity_poly.pdbx_strand_id
1 'polypeptide(L)'
;MKELSSAYNPKETESKIYQRWLDSGYFNPDNLPGERTKPYNIVLPPPNVTGILHNGHALMLVIQDILIRYHRMSGFKTLWLPGTDHAAIATQSKVEAMIYKEEEKTRHDLGREEFLKRVEKYAQESHDTIIEQTKRLGSSLDWSREAYTLDDARNLAVRTAFKKMYDAGLIYRGNRMVNWDPKMQTTVSDDEIEWKEEISPLYYLKYGPFTIATARPETKFGDKYVVMHPDDKRYSKYTHGQQLELEWINGPVKATIIKDSAIDMEFGTGVMTITPWHDTADNEIAQRHNLDYEQIIDQKGKLLPIAGEFAGLHIKKARPLIIEKLQSKGLIEKIDEKYSHRIATNSRGGGIIEPQIMRQWFIDVNKEFELSSKQKLNFPTSEKATLRKLMRHAVESGLIKIYPDHFQKTYFHWINNLKDWCISRQIWYGHQIPVWYKGDEIYCGIEAPKDSGWEQDPDTLDTWFSSGLWTFSTLGWPDKTKDLELFHPTSVLETGYDILFFWVARMVLMTTYLLEDIPFKTVYLHGLVRDKDRQKMSKSKGNIINPLDVIDTYGTDALRIALIFSTAAGNDIPLAEEKIKGMKHFANKLWNIARFILSNTDNFEAEIDMTKLTDADKEILSKLKKAAKEITENIDGLRLNEAAQIAYQFTWYE
;
A
#
# COMPACT_ATOMS: atom_id res chain seq x y z
N MET A 1 46.24 14.23 -21.78
CA MET A 1 45.12 13.53 -21.11
C MET A 1 45.02 12.09 -21.61
N LYS A 2 44.40 11.16 -20.85
CA LYS A 2 44.14 9.79 -21.33
C LYS A 2 43.12 9.86 -22.47
N GLU A 3 43.43 9.30 -23.63
CA GLU A 3 42.57 9.34 -24.81
C GLU A 3 41.19 8.72 -24.48
N LEU A 4 40.12 9.51 -24.63
CA LEU A 4 38.75 9.06 -24.32
C LEU A 4 38.31 8.02 -25.37
N SER A 5 37.67 6.94 -24.91
CA SER A 5 37.15 5.86 -25.77
C SER A 5 36.16 6.38 -26.80
N SER A 6 36.08 5.71 -27.95
CA SER A 6 35.15 6.08 -29.03
C SER A 6 33.68 5.85 -28.72
N ALA A 7 33.38 4.99 -27.76
CA ALA A 7 32.04 4.74 -27.25
C ALA A 7 32.00 4.91 -25.73
N TYR A 8 30.85 5.35 -25.22
CA TYR A 8 30.57 5.41 -23.79
C TYR A 8 30.48 3.99 -23.21
N ASN A 9 31.26 3.73 -22.16
CA ASN A 9 31.18 2.49 -21.40
C ASN A 9 30.65 2.76 -19.97
N PRO A 10 29.36 2.50 -19.70
CA PRO A 10 28.78 2.73 -18.37
C PRO A 10 29.45 1.87 -17.29
N LYS A 11 29.88 0.64 -17.61
CA LYS A 11 30.52 -0.28 -16.63
C LYS A 11 31.82 0.27 -16.06
N GLU A 12 32.55 1.06 -16.83
CA GLU A 12 33.84 1.61 -16.40
C GLU A 12 33.72 2.95 -15.66
N THR A 13 32.54 3.58 -15.73
CA THR A 13 32.34 4.99 -15.35
C THR A 13 31.33 5.16 -14.21
N GLU A 14 30.14 4.56 -14.30
CA GLU A 14 29.01 4.83 -13.40
C GLU A 14 29.34 4.57 -11.92
N SER A 15 29.87 3.39 -11.58
CA SER A 15 30.22 3.05 -10.19
C SER A 15 31.27 3.97 -9.60
N LYS A 16 32.27 4.39 -10.41
CA LYS A 16 33.32 5.32 -9.95
C LYS A 16 32.76 6.72 -9.71
N ILE A 17 31.84 7.16 -10.56
CA ILE A 17 31.16 8.46 -10.40
C ILE A 17 30.28 8.44 -9.15
N TYR A 18 29.52 7.36 -8.94
CA TYR A 18 28.69 7.23 -7.75
C TYR A 18 29.52 7.26 -6.46
N GLN A 19 30.66 6.55 -6.43
CA GLN A 19 31.57 6.59 -5.29
C GLN A 19 32.06 8.01 -5.01
N ARG A 20 32.44 8.78 -6.04
CA ARG A 20 32.82 10.19 -5.87
C ARG A 20 31.69 11.04 -5.28
N TRP A 21 30.44 10.76 -5.64
CA TRP A 21 29.30 11.47 -5.05
C TRP A 21 29.09 11.11 -3.58
N LEU A 22 29.25 9.84 -3.21
CA LEU A 22 29.23 9.42 -1.80
C LEU A 22 30.34 10.12 -1.01
N ASP A 23 31.58 10.06 -1.52
CA ASP A 23 32.76 10.64 -0.86
C ASP A 23 32.64 12.17 -0.70
N SER A 24 31.89 12.84 -1.59
CA SER A 24 31.65 14.29 -1.47
C SER A 24 30.79 14.69 -0.27
N GLY A 25 29.98 13.77 0.27
CA GLY A 25 29.04 14.05 1.36
C GLY A 25 27.81 14.88 0.96
N TYR A 26 27.67 15.33 -0.30
CA TYR A 26 26.60 16.22 -0.76
C TYR A 26 25.20 15.60 -0.85
N PHE A 27 25.05 14.32 -0.51
CA PHE A 27 23.73 13.73 -0.33
C PHE A 27 23.10 14.16 1.00
N ASN A 28 23.93 14.47 2.00
CA ASN A 28 23.49 14.98 3.29
C ASN A 28 23.22 16.51 3.18
N PRO A 29 22.02 17.00 3.56
CA PRO A 29 21.66 18.42 3.50
C PRO A 29 22.57 19.35 4.31
N ASP A 30 23.28 18.84 5.31
CA ASP A 30 24.15 19.62 6.20
C ASP A 30 25.56 19.84 5.63
N ASN A 31 25.94 19.08 4.61
CA ASN A 31 27.24 19.18 3.94
C ASN A 31 27.18 19.97 2.61
N LEU A 32 26.01 20.51 2.26
CA LEU A 32 25.84 21.26 1.01
C LEU A 32 26.62 22.59 1.06
N PRO A 33 27.25 23.01 -0.05
CA PRO A 33 28.02 24.25 -0.08
C PRO A 33 27.11 25.49 -0.03
N GLY A 34 27.60 26.52 0.64
CA GLY A 34 26.90 27.79 0.87
C GLY A 34 25.87 27.71 2.00
N GLU A 35 25.42 28.86 2.49
CA GLU A 35 24.33 28.92 3.47
C GLU A 35 22.98 28.67 2.77
N ARG A 36 22.30 27.57 3.13
CA ARG A 36 21.04 27.16 2.52
C ARG A 36 19.94 27.04 3.58
N THR A 37 18.92 27.87 3.47
CA THR A 37 17.83 27.95 4.46
C THR A 37 16.49 27.47 3.96
N LYS A 38 16.29 27.36 2.64
CA LYS A 38 15.01 26.91 2.05
C LYS A 38 14.99 25.38 1.96
N PRO A 39 14.16 24.67 2.76
CA PRO A 39 14.10 23.22 2.71
C PRO A 39 13.35 22.76 1.46
N TYR A 40 13.82 21.65 0.88
CA TYR A 40 13.04 20.86 -0.08
C TYR A 40 13.30 19.39 0.21
N ASN A 41 12.26 18.63 0.51
CA ASN A 41 12.41 17.25 0.92
C ASN A 41 11.41 16.30 0.29
N ILE A 42 11.88 15.08 0.13
CA ILE A 42 11.12 13.92 -0.30
C ILE A 42 11.43 12.80 0.67
N VAL A 43 10.43 12.02 1.02
CA VAL A 43 10.61 10.77 1.75
C VAL A 43 10.50 9.62 0.76
N LEU A 44 11.48 8.70 0.78
CA LEU A 44 11.41 7.50 -0.03
C LEU A 44 10.25 6.62 0.49
N PRO A 45 9.30 6.19 -0.36
CA PRO A 45 8.41 5.08 -0.06
C PRO A 45 9.26 3.87 0.29
N PRO A 46 9.25 3.43 1.56
CA PRO A 46 10.23 2.47 2.03
C PRO A 46 10.00 1.13 1.32
N PRO A 47 10.94 0.61 0.53
CA PRO A 47 10.74 -0.67 -0.15
C PRO A 47 10.62 -1.80 0.88
N ASN A 48 9.70 -2.72 0.63
CA ASN A 48 9.48 -3.89 1.48
C ASN A 48 10.69 -4.84 1.44
N VAL A 49 11.16 -5.31 2.60
CA VAL A 49 12.25 -6.30 2.75
C VAL A 49 11.86 -7.72 2.30
N THR A 50 11.44 -7.85 1.04
CA THR A 50 10.86 -9.07 0.44
C THR A 50 11.63 -9.57 -0.80
N GLY A 51 12.89 -9.17 -0.91
CA GLY A 51 13.86 -9.59 -1.92
C GLY A 51 14.43 -8.41 -2.70
N ILE A 52 14.18 -8.40 -4.01
CA ILE A 52 14.79 -7.48 -4.97
C ILE A 52 13.82 -6.40 -5.45
N LEU A 53 14.36 -5.22 -5.77
CA LEU A 53 13.68 -4.17 -6.51
C LEU A 53 13.39 -4.61 -7.96
N HIS A 54 12.42 -3.94 -8.57
CA HIS A 54 11.99 -4.13 -9.97
C HIS A 54 11.83 -2.76 -10.64
N ASN A 55 11.57 -2.71 -11.95
CA ASN A 55 11.49 -1.44 -12.69
C ASN A 55 10.45 -0.43 -12.17
N GLY A 56 9.37 -0.87 -11.51
CA GLY A 56 8.49 0.03 -10.75
C GLY A 56 9.21 0.85 -9.67
N HIS A 57 10.10 0.22 -8.89
CA HIS A 57 10.93 0.92 -7.91
C HIS A 57 11.96 1.82 -8.59
N ALA A 58 12.51 1.40 -9.74
CA ALA A 58 13.43 2.23 -10.50
C ALA A 58 12.75 3.54 -10.98
N LEU A 59 11.49 3.48 -11.43
CA LEU A 59 10.72 4.65 -11.83
C LEU A 59 10.59 5.66 -10.67
N MET A 60 10.13 5.19 -9.51
CA MET A 60 10.04 5.97 -8.28
C MET A 60 11.38 6.65 -7.95
N LEU A 61 12.46 5.87 -7.87
CA LEU A 61 13.80 6.40 -7.56
C LEU A 61 14.23 7.49 -8.55
N VAL A 62 13.96 7.30 -9.84
CA VAL A 62 14.33 8.27 -10.89
C VAL A 62 13.57 9.58 -10.73
N ILE A 63 12.25 9.52 -10.53
CA ILE A 63 11.42 10.71 -10.38
C ILE A 63 11.88 11.53 -9.16
N GLN A 64 12.05 10.87 -8.01
CA GLN A 64 12.48 11.53 -6.78
C GLN A 64 13.87 12.13 -6.90
N ASP A 65 14.82 11.39 -7.48
CA ASP A 65 16.19 11.86 -7.65
C ASP A 65 16.30 13.03 -8.63
N ILE A 66 15.48 13.08 -9.68
CA ILE A 66 15.37 14.25 -10.58
C ILE A 66 14.97 15.48 -9.77
N LEU A 67 13.89 15.37 -8.98
CA LEU A 67 13.38 16.49 -8.18
C LEU A 67 14.40 16.95 -7.14
N ILE A 68 15.07 16.01 -6.46
CA ILE A 68 16.08 16.32 -5.44
C ILE A 68 17.31 16.98 -6.05
N ARG A 69 17.87 16.42 -7.13
CA ARG A 69 19.05 16.98 -7.79
C ARG A 69 18.78 18.36 -8.37
N TYR A 70 17.62 18.54 -9.01
CA TYR A 70 17.19 19.83 -9.54
C TYR A 70 17.12 20.89 -8.43
N HIS A 71 16.38 20.64 -7.34
CA HIS A 71 16.28 21.60 -6.24
C HIS A 71 17.62 21.82 -5.52
N ARG A 72 18.47 20.78 -5.42
CA ARG A 72 19.82 20.91 -4.86
C ARG A 72 20.67 21.85 -5.70
N MET A 73 20.61 21.74 -7.03
CA MET A 73 21.31 22.63 -7.95
C MET A 73 20.74 24.05 -7.92
N SER A 74 19.44 24.20 -7.66
CA SER A 74 18.75 25.50 -7.50
C SER A 74 18.94 26.16 -6.12
N GLY A 75 19.84 25.64 -5.27
CA GLY A 75 20.23 26.26 -4.00
C GLY A 75 19.37 25.88 -2.78
N PHE A 76 18.45 24.94 -2.90
CA PHE A 76 17.67 24.46 -1.75
C PHE A 76 18.53 23.58 -0.82
N LYS A 77 18.16 23.55 0.47
CA LYS A 77 18.65 22.57 1.43
C LYS A 77 17.84 21.28 1.24
N THR A 78 18.37 20.36 0.42
CA THR A 78 17.61 19.19 -0.01
C THR A 78 17.83 17.97 0.86
N LEU A 79 16.74 17.35 1.31
CA LEU A 79 16.76 16.09 2.04
C LEU A 79 15.96 15.03 1.30
N TRP A 80 16.61 13.92 0.94
CA TRP A 80 15.93 12.72 0.46
C TRP A 80 16.14 11.60 1.46
N LEU A 81 15.11 11.30 2.24
CA LEU A 81 15.17 10.33 3.35
C LEU A 81 15.08 8.89 2.82
N PRO A 82 16.12 8.06 3.02
CA PRO A 82 16.06 6.64 2.71
C PRO A 82 15.39 5.85 3.83
N GLY A 83 14.90 4.67 3.47
CA GLY A 83 14.61 3.62 4.43
C GLY A 83 13.88 2.44 3.83
N THR A 84 13.61 1.44 4.67
CA THR A 84 12.98 0.18 4.28
C THR A 84 11.84 -0.22 5.22
N ASP A 85 10.89 -0.98 4.67
CA ASP A 85 9.70 -1.43 5.38
C ASP A 85 9.83 -2.92 5.69
N HIS A 86 9.58 -3.29 6.95
CA HIS A 86 9.54 -4.66 7.42
C HIS A 86 8.44 -5.47 6.72
N ALA A 87 7.36 -4.82 6.25
CA ALA A 87 6.29 -5.46 5.48
C ALA A 87 5.72 -6.73 6.13
N ALA A 88 5.59 -6.71 7.47
CA ALA A 88 5.26 -7.81 8.38
C ALA A 88 4.68 -9.06 7.71
N ILE A 89 3.44 -8.97 7.25
CA ILE A 89 2.65 -10.06 6.67
C ILE A 89 3.31 -10.67 5.42
N ALA A 90 3.89 -9.84 4.55
CA ALA A 90 4.53 -10.27 3.31
C ALA A 90 5.88 -10.94 3.57
N THR A 91 6.70 -10.36 4.44
CA THR A 91 8.00 -10.92 4.83
C THR A 91 7.83 -12.23 5.59
N GLN A 92 6.91 -12.27 6.57
CA GLN A 92 6.60 -13.47 7.32
C GLN A 92 6.14 -14.61 6.39
N SER A 93 5.19 -14.33 5.49
CA SER A 93 4.69 -15.33 4.53
C SER A 93 5.79 -15.89 3.65
N LYS A 94 6.72 -15.03 3.23
CA LYS A 94 7.81 -15.42 2.36
C LYS A 94 8.76 -16.38 3.07
N VAL A 95 9.10 -16.08 4.32
CA VAL A 95 9.96 -16.92 5.16
C VAL A 95 9.26 -18.22 5.55
N GLU A 96 7.97 -18.19 5.90
CA GLU A 96 7.18 -19.40 6.16
C GLU A 96 7.15 -20.32 4.94
N ALA A 97 6.92 -19.78 3.74
CA ALA A 97 6.91 -20.56 2.52
C ALA A 97 8.29 -21.18 2.20
N MET A 98 9.38 -20.48 2.52
CA MET A 98 10.75 -21.00 2.37
C MET A 98 11.01 -22.15 3.36
N ILE A 99 10.71 -21.94 4.64
CA ILE A 99 10.86 -22.97 5.70
C ILE A 99 10.03 -24.20 5.38
N TYR A 100 8.77 -24.04 4.99
CA TYR A 100 7.92 -25.18 4.64
C TYR A 100 8.46 -25.94 3.43
N LYS A 101 8.98 -25.23 2.41
CA LYS A 101 9.56 -25.87 1.21
C LYS A 101 10.84 -26.65 1.51
N GLU A 102 11.67 -26.15 2.44
CA GLU A 102 12.98 -26.71 2.75
C GLU A 102 12.94 -27.76 3.85
N GLU A 103 12.06 -27.61 4.83
CA GLU A 103 12.03 -28.44 6.05
C GLU A 103 10.67 -29.09 6.33
N GLU A 104 9.61 -28.75 5.57
CA GLU A 104 8.22 -29.18 5.85
C GLU A 104 7.72 -28.81 7.25
N LYS A 105 8.33 -27.79 7.87
CA LYS A 105 7.96 -27.25 9.18
C LYS A 105 7.16 -25.96 9.06
N THR A 106 6.38 -25.68 10.09
CA THR A 106 5.64 -24.43 10.28
C THR A 106 6.30 -23.56 11.35
N ARG A 107 5.90 -22.28 11.44
CA ARG A 107 6.34 -21.38 12.53
C ARG A 107 6.09 -21.97 13.92
N HIS A 108 5.03 -22.78 14.07
CA HIS A 108 4.66 -23.38 15.35
C HIS A 108 5.60 -24.52 15.75
N ASP A 109 6.17 -25.23 14.78
CA ASP A 109 7.15 -26.30 15.03
C ASP A 109 8.50 -25.73 15.47
N LEU A 110 8.83 -24.51 15.04
CA LEU A 110 10.08 -23.81 15.41
C LEU A 110 9.99 -23.06 16.74
N GLY A 111 8.81 -22.58 17.10
CA GLY A 111 8.62 -21.61 18.18
C GLY A 111 8.93 -20.17 17.75
N ARG A 112 8.47 -19.21 18.55
CA ARG A 112 8.49 -17.77 18.19
C ARG A 112 9.90 -17.21 18.03
N GLU A 113 10.79 -17.51 18.96
CA GLU A 113 12.16 -16.96 18.99
C GLU A 113 12.97 -17.36 17.75
N GLU A 114 13.08 -18.67 17.48
CA GLU A 114 13.83 -19.18 16.33
C GLU A 114 13.20 -18.73 15.00
N PHE A 115 11.86 -18.68 14.93
CA PHE A 115 11.19 -18.18 13.73
C PHE A 115 11.53 -16.70 13.47
N LEU A 116 11.43 -15.83 14.47
CA LEU A 116 11.73 -14.39 14.30
C LEU A 116 13.18 -14.14 13.91
N LYS A 117 14.13 -14.89 14.48
CA LYS A 117 15.55 -14.83 14.11
C LYS A 117 15.77 -15.10 12.62
N ARG A 118 15.04 -16.07 12.04
CA ARG A 118 15.12 -16.36 10.60
C ARG A 118 14.48 -15.26 9.75
N VAL A 119 13.39 -14.67 10.23
CA VAL A 119 12.75 -13.54 9.56
C VAL A 119 13.66 -12.32 9.53
N GLU A 120 14.32 -11.99 10.65
CA GLU A 120 15.29 -10.90 10.75
C GLU A 120 16.49 -11.10 9.83
N LYS A 121 17.04 -12.33 9.78
CA LYS A 121 18.13 -12.65 8.85
C LYS A 121 17.71 -12.42 7.39
N TYR A 122 16.54 -12.90 7.00
CA TYR A 122 16.02 -12.69 5.65
C TYR A 122 15.78 -11.20 5.35
N ALA A 123 15.22 -10.47 6.31
CA ALA A 123 14.99 -9.03 6.19
C ALA A 123 16.30 -8.26 5.97
N GLN A 124 17.36 -8.60 6.70
CA GLN A 124 18.69 -8.01 6.53
C GLN A 124 19.29 -8.30 5.14
N GLU A 125 19.26 -9.55 4.69
CA GLU A 125 19.76 -9.92 3.35
C GLU A 125 18.99 -9.20 2.23
N SER A 126 17.67 -9.06 2.39
CA SER A 126 16.84 -8.29 1.47
C SER A 126 17.17 -6.80 1.50
N HIS A 127 17.34 -6.23 2.70
CA HIS A 127 17.70 -4.83 2.90
C HIS A 127 19.02 -4.50 2.19
N ASP A 128 20.05 -5.29 2.39
CA ASP A 128 21.39 -5.06 1.80
C ASP A 128 21.33 -5.09 0.28
N THR A 129 20.52 -6.00 -0.27
CA THR A 129 20.26 -6.07 -1.71
C THR A 129 19.54 -4.82 -2.23
N ILE A 130 18.52 -4.34 -1.51
CA ILE A 130 17.77 -3.12 -1.87
C ILE A 130 18.67 -1.89 -1.87
N ILE A 131 19.53 -1.75 -0.87
CA ILE A 131 20.50 -0.64 -0.80
C ILE A 131 21.42 -0.68 -2.02
N GLU A 132 22.01 -1.83 -2.32
CA GLU A 132 22.93 -1.96 -3.45
C GLU A 132 22.23 -1.62 -4.78
N GLN A 133 21.01 -2.13 -4.99
CA GLN A 133 20.22 -1.79 -6.18
C GLN A 133 19.94 -0.30 -6.30
N THR A 134 19.59 0.34 -5.18
CA THR A 134 19.31 1.78 -5.12
C THR A 134 20.57 2.61 -5.42
N LYS A 135 21.73 2.21 -4.89
CA LYS A 135 23.02 2.83 -5.17
C LYS A 135 23.41 2.68 -6.64
N ARG A 136 23.25 1.48 -7.21
CA ARG A 136 23.50 1.21 -8.63
C ARG A 136 22.61 2.01 -9.57
N LEU A 137 21.38 2.34 -9.15
CA LEU A 137 20.50 3.25 -9.89
C LEU A 137 20.92 4.72 -9.82
N GLY A 138 22.00 5.05 -9.10
CA GLY A 138 22.56 6.39 -9.01
C GLY A 138 21.78 7.31 -8.07
N SER A 139 20.96 6.79 -7.16
CA SER A 139 20.12 7.60 -6.26
C SER A 139 20.94 8.40 -5.25
N SER A 140 20.68 9.71 -5.14
CA SER A 140 21.37 10.64 -4.23
C SER A 140 20.72 10.78 -2.85
N LEU A 141 20.34 9.65 -2.26
CA LEU A 141 19.73 9.52 -0.93
C LEU A 141 20.71 9.85 0.20
N ASP A 142 20.20 10.44 1.28
CA ASP A 142 20.99 10.68 2.48
C ASP A 142 21.10 9.42 3.34
N TRP A 143 22.07 8.56 3.01
CA TRP A 143 22.34 7.32 3.73
C TRP A 143 22.67 7.51 5.23
N SER A 144 23.03 8.72 5.66
CA SER A 144 23.29 8.98 7.09
C SER A 144 22.02 9.03 7.94
N ARG A 145 20.85 9.14 7.30
CA ARG A 145 19.52 9.19 7.92
C ARG A 145 18.65 7.98 7.51
N GLU A 146 19.27 6.88 7.10
CA GLU A 146 18.54 5.67 6.75
C GLU A 146 17.66 5.19 7.91
N ALA A 147 16.41 4.90 7.59
CA ALA A 147 15.42 4.45 8.55
C ALA A 147 14.95 3.03 8.26
N TYR A 148 14.59 2.31 9.31
CA TYR A 148 13.92 1.03 9.22
C TYR A 148 12.68 1.04 10.08
N THR A 149 11.55 0.59 9.52
CA THR A 149 10.26 0.62 10.25
C THR A 149 10.28 -0.09 11.60
N LEU A 150 11.11 -1.12 11.82
CA LEU A 150 11.26 -1.81 13.11
C LEU A 150 12.53 -1.41 13.89
N ASP A 151 13.19 -0.30 13.55
CA ASP A 151 14.28 0.21 14.41
C ASP A 151 13.74 0.81 15.72
N ASP A 152 14.64 1.05 16.68
CA ASP A 152 14.27 1.52 18.02
C ASP A 152 13.51 2.86 18.00
N ALA A 153 13.93 3.79 17.15
CA ALA A 153 13.30 5.10 17.03
C ALA A 153 11.88 4.99 16.49
N ARG A 154 11.66 4.16 15.45
CA ARG A 154 10.33 3.93 14.88
C ARG A 154 9.45 3.08 15.79
N ASN A 155 10.00 2.13 16.55
CA ASN A 155 9.27 1.42 17.61
C ASN A 155 8.76 2.39 18.68
N LEU A 156 9.59 3.33 19.13
CA LEU A 156 9.17 4.37 20.08
C LEU A 156 8.05 5.24 19.50
N ALA A 157 8.17 5.67 18.23
CA ALA A 157 7.13 6.41 17.53
C ALA A 157 5.80 5.63 17.50
N VAL A 158 5.82 4.36 17.08
CA VAL A 158 4.63 3.51 17.00
C VAL A 158 3.95 3.35 18.36
N ARG A 159 4.71 3.02 19.42
CA ARG A 159 4.16 2.90 20.78
C ARG A 159 3.55 4.21 21.27
N THR A 160 4.21 5.34 20.97
CA THR A 160 3.72 6.68 21.32
C THR A 160 2.44 7.04 20.57
N ALA A 161 2.37 6.76 19.27
CA ALA A 161 1.19 6.99 18.45
C ALA A 161 0.00 6.18 18.96
N PHE A 162 0.21 4.88 19.21
CA PHE A 162 -0.82 4.00 19.76
C PHE A 162 -1.35 4.52 21.09
N LYS A 163 -0.46 4.84 22.05
CA LYS A 163 -0.86 5.35 23.36
C LYS A 163 -1.66 6.65 23.25
N LYS A 164 -1.22 7.61 22.44
CA LYS A 164 -1.92 8.89 22.23
C LYS A 164 -3.32 8.70 21.63
N MET A 165 -3.46 7.79 20.67
CA MET A 165 -4.77 7.51 20.03
C MET A 165 -5.68 6.70 20.95
N TYR A 166 -5.12 5.78 21.74
CA TYR A 166 -5.84 5.01 22.75
C TYR A 166 -6.39 5.91 23.86
N ASP A 167 -5.58 6.83 24.39
CA ASP A 167 -6.00 7.77 25.44
C ASP A 167 -7.11 8.71 24.98
N ALA A 168 -7.15 9.07 23.70
CA ALA A 168 -8.24 9.86 23.11
C ALA A 168 -9.49 9.04 22.76
N GLY A 169 -9.46 7.72 22.98
CA GLY A 169 -10.54 6.82 22.60
C GLY A 169 -10.73 6.65 21.09
N LEU A 170 -9.72 7.01 20.29
CA LEU A 170 -9.70 6.74 18.84
C LEU A 170 -9.35 5.28 18.56
N ILE A 171 -8.51 4.67 19.40
CA ILE A 171 -8.23 3.24 19.34
C ILE A 171 -9.10 2.51 20.36
N TYR A 172 -9.81 1.48 19.91
CA TYR A 172 -10.65 0.63 20.77
C TYR A 172 -10.50 -0.84 20.41
N ARG A 173 -10.91 -1.72 21.33
CA ARG A 173 -10.96 -3.18 21.11
C ARG A 173 -12.39 -3.67 21.14
N GLY A 174 -12.85 -4.38 20.11
CA GLY A 174 -14.24 -4.81 19.99
C GLY A 174 -14.44 -6.03 19.10
N ASN A 175 -15.60 -6.69 19.23
CA ASN A 175 -16.02 -7.77 18.34
C ASN A 175 -16.63 -7.17 17.08
N ARG A 176 -15.96 -7.33 15.94
CA ARG A 176 -16.50 -6.89 14.64
C ARG A 176 -16.19 -7.91 13.57
N MET A 177 -16.93 -7.80 12.47
CA MET A 177 -16.60 -8.51 11.25
C MET A 177 -15.22 -8.05 10.76
N VAL A 178 -14.36 -9.02 10.50
CA VAL A 178 -13.02 -8.84 9.96
C VAL A 178 -12.82 -9.78 8.79
N ASN A 179 -11.96 -9.37 7.85
CA ASN A 179 -11.53 -10.24 6.77
C ASN A 179 -10.44 -11.16 7.33
N TRP A 180 -10.72 -12.45 7.44
CA TRP A 180 -9.77 -13.43 7.93
C TRP A 180 -9.20 -14.25 6.77
N ASP A 181 -7.89 -14.47 6.76
CA ASP A 181 -7.24 -15.41 5.83
C ASP A 181 -6.99 -16.75 6.54
N PRO A 182 -7.77 -17.81 6.27
CA PRO A 182 -7.58 -19.11 6.90
C PRO A 182 -6.24 -19.78 6.54
N LYS A 183 -5.61 -19.39 5.44
CA LYS A 183 -4.31 -19.95 5.05
C LYS A 183 -3.19 -19.33 5.89
N MET A 184 -3.24 -18.03 6.09
CA MET A 184 -2.20 -17.29 6.82
C MET A 184 -2.47 -17.15 8.32
N GLN A 185 -3.71 -17.44 8.74
CA GLN A 185 -4.19 -17.31 10.10
C GLN A 185 -4.03 -15.88 10.64
N THR A 186 -4.48 -14.89 9.87
CA THR A 186 -4.44 -13.48 10.27
C THR A 186 -5.59 -12.68 9.65
N THR A 187 -5.98 -11.61 10.32
CA THR A 187 -6.81 -10.55 9.74
C THR A 187 -6.12 -9.85 8.57
N VAL A 188 -6.94 -9.33 7.65
CA VAL A 188 -6.57 -8.58 6.45
C VAL A 188 -7.39 -7.29 6.42
N SER A 189 -6.80 -6.15 6.13
CA SER A 189 -7.57 -4.91 5.99
C SER A 189 -8.42 -4.91 4.73
N ASP A 190 -9.49 -4.11 4.70
CA ASP A 190 -10.36 -3.98 3.51
C ASP A 190 -9.56 -3.58 2.25
N ASP A 191 -8.55 -2.72 2.44
CA ASP A 191 -7.69 -2.28 1.35
C ASP A 191 -6.84 -3.44 0.80
N GLU A 192 -6.45 -4.41 1.63
CA GLU A 192 -5.57 -5.53 1.25
C GLU A 192 -6.30 -6.68 0.51
N ILE A 193 -7.59 -6.50 0.21
CA ILE A 193 -8.41 -7.44 -0.57
C ILE A 193 -8.24 -7.22 -2.08
N GLU A 194 -7.89 -8.29 -2.79
CA GLU A 194 -8.00 -8.39 -4.24
C GLU A 194 -9.26 -9.18 -4.63
N TRP A 195 -10.11 -8.55 -5.45
CA TRP A 195 -11.28 -9.18 -6.03
C TRP A 195 -10.92 -9.94 -7.31
N LYS A 196 -11.23 -11.23 -7.35
CA LYS A 196 -11.01 -12.09 -8.53
C LYS A 196 -12.34 -12.59 -9.04
N GLU A 197 -12.54 -12.49 -10.35
CA GLU A 197 -13.69 -13.10 -11.00
C GLU A 197 -13.50 -14.62 -11.03
N GLU A 198 -14.50 -15.35 -10.57
CA GLU A 198 -14.53 -16.81 -10.53
C GLU A 198 -15.89 -17.32 -11.00
N ILE A 199 -15.85 -18.35 -11.85
CA ILE A 199 -17.04 -19.10 -12.23
C ILE A 199 -17.19 -20.24 -11.23
N SER A 200 -18.30 -20.23 -10.50
CA SER A 200 -18.62 -21.28 -9.53
C SER A 200 -20.11 -21.63 -9.57
N PRO A 201 -20.53 -22.82 -9.13
CA PRO A 201 -21.94 -23.16 -9.06
C PRO A 201 -22.74 -22.23 -8.13
N LEU A 202 -23.87 -21.72 -8.62
CA LEU A 202 -24.91 -21.08 -7.83
C LEU A 202 -26.04 -22.08 -7.59
N TYR A 203 -26.32 -22.37 -6.31
CA TYR A 203 -27.31 -23.35 -5.89
C TYR A 203 -28.63 -22.68 -5.59
N TYR A 204 -29.70 -23.12 -6.24
CA TYR A 204 -31.08 -22.74 -5.93
C TYR A 204 -31.68 -23.81 -5.03
N LEU A 205 -31.91 -23.45 -3.76
CA LEU A 205 -32.34 -24.34 -2.70
C LEU A 205 -33.78 -24.04 -2.30
N LYS A 206 -34.57 -25.08 -2.07
CA LYS A 206 -35.93 -24.97 -1.53
C LYS A 206 -35.86 -24.80 -0.01
N TYR A 207 -36.28 -23.65 0.47
CA TYR A 207 -36.35 -23.32 1.90
C TYR A 207 -37.82 -23.08 2.29
N GLY A 208 -38.53 -24.15 2.66
CA GLY A 208 -39.98 -24.11 2.86
C GLY A 208 -40.72 -23.71 1.57
N PRO A 209 -41.56 -22.66 1.57
CA PRO A 209 -42.26 -22.19 0.38
C PRO A 209 -41.40 -21.29 -0.54
N PHE A 210 -40.13 -21.10 -0.21
CA PHE A 210 -39.22 -20.19 -0.90
C PHE A 210 -38.15 -20.96 -1.67
N THR A 211 -37.63 -20.30 -2.70
CA THR A 211 -36.41 -20.72 -3.38
C THR A 211 -35.36 -19.66 -3.10
N ILE A 212 -34.24 -20.04 -2.50
CA ILE A 212 -33.12 -19.15 -2.19
C ILE A 212 -31.92 -19.49 -3.07
N ALA A 213 -31.10 -18.50 -3.41
CA ALA A 213 -29.88 -18.70 -4.19
C ALA A 213 -28.64 -18.51 -3.31
N THR A 214 -27.63 -19.38 -3.44
CA THR A 214 -26.36 -19.23 -2.74
C THR A 214 -25.19 -19.85 -3.49
N ALA A 215 -24.02 -19.21 -3.41
CA ALA A 215 -22.75 -19.78 -3.86
C ALA A 215 -21.99 -20.52 -2.74
N ARG A 216 -22.49 -20.45 -1.50
CA ARG A 216 -21.82 -20.96 -0.29
C ARG A 216 -22.75 -21.90 0.50
N PRO A 217 -23.01 -23.13 0.01
CA PRO A 217 -23.88 -24.07 0.73
C PRO A 217 -23.35 -24.43 2.13
N GLU A 218 -22.03 -24.33 2.35
CA GLU A 218 -21.40 -24.60 3.64
C GLU A 218 -21.78 -23.61 4.76
N THR A 219 -22.31 -22.43 4.44
CA THR A 219 -22.74 -21.45 5.45
C THR A 219 -24.19 -21.64 5.89
N LYS A 220 -24.94 -22.55 5.25
CA LYS A 220 -26.41 -22.61 5.39
C LYS A 220 -26.92 -23.38 6.62
N PHE A 221 -26.04 -23.89 7.46
CA PHE A 221 -26.43 -24.59 8.70
C PHE A 221 -27.04 -23.66 9.76
N GLY A 222 -26.69 -22.37 9.73
CA GLY A 222 -27.21 -21.36 10.65
C GLY A 222 -28.46 -20.63 10.15
N ASP A 223 -29.05 -21.06 9.03
CA ASP A 223 -30.21 -20.40 8.45
C ASP A 223 -31.41 -20.52 9.39
N LYS A 224 -31.79 -19.38 9.98
CA LYS A 224 -32.98 -19.21 10.85
C LYS A 224 -33.86 -18.05 10.38
N TYR A 225 -33.41 -17.30 9.37
CA TYR A 225 -34.04 -16.08 8.91
C TYR A 225 -34.24 -16.09 7.41
N VAL A 226 -35.44 -15.69 6.99
CA VAL A 226 -35.77 -15.47 5.59
C VAL A 226 -35.98 -13.98 5.40
N VAL A 227 -35.09 -13.35 4.63
CA VAL A 227 -35.07 -11.90 4.44
C VAL A 227 -35.60 -11.58 3.05
N MET A 228 -36.52 -10.63 2.99
CA MET A 228 -37.17 -10.20 1.75
C MET A 228 -37.46 -8.69 1.81
N HIS A 229 -37.49 -8.04 0.66
CA HIS A 229 -37.77 -6.62 0.59
C HIS A 229 -39.21 -6.31 1.07
N PRO A 230 -39.44 -5.23 1.85
CA PRO A 230 -40.77 -4.81 2.30
C PRO A 230 -41.76 -4.62 1.14
N ASP A 231 -41.30 -4.03 0.04
CA ASP A 231 -42.13 -3.67 -1.12
C ASP A 231 -42.25 -4.76 -2.18
N ASP A 232 -41.66 -5.94 -1.96
CA ASP A 232 -41.77 -7.04 -2.91
C ASP A 232 -43.17 -7.67 -2.90
N LYS A 233 -43.95 -7.37 -3.95
CA LYS A 233 -45.34 -7.83 -4.11
C LYS A 233 -45.46 -9.36 -4.14
N ARG A 234 -44.44 -10.10 -4.59
CA ARG A 234 -44.42 -11.57 -4.62
C ARG A 234 -44.55 -12.17 -3.22
N TYR A 235 -44.03 -11.45 -2.22
CA TYR A 235 -43.97 -11.87 -0.82
C TYR A 235 -44.83 -10.99 0.11
N SER A 236 -45.81 -10.29 -0.43
CA SER A 236 -46.73 -9.41 0.30
C SER A 236 -47.58 -10.13 1.36
N LYS A 237 -47.88 -11.43 1.14
CA LYS A 237 -48.63 -12.26 2.09
C LYS A 237 -47.88 -12.59 3.38
N TYR A 238 -46.57 -12.31 3.43
CA TYR A 238 -45.72 -12.63 4.58
C TYR A 238 -45.41 -11.38 5.41
N THR A 239 -45.54 -11.49 6.73
CA THR A 239 -45.33 -10.37 7.65
C THR A 239 -43.97 -10.43 8.35
N HIS A 240 -43.43 -9.27 8.71
CA HIS A 240 -42.22 -9.19 9.53
C HIS A 240 -42.44 -9.90 10.87
N GLY A 241 -41.51 -10.77 11.27
CA GLY A 241 -41.58 -11.60 12.48
C GLY A 241 -42.41 -12.87 12.34
N GLN A 242 -43.04 -13.13 11.19
CA GLN A 242 -43.79 -14.38 10.97
C GLN A 242 -42.84 -15.58 11.04
N GLN A 243 -43.28 -16.64 11.73
CA GLN A 243 -42.50 -17.87 11.88
C GLN A 243 -43.08 -19.00 11.04
N LEU A 244 -42.19 -19.79 10.45
CA LEU A 244 -42.51 -20.95 9.61
C LEU A 244 -41.65 -22.14 10.07
N GLU A 245 -42.27 -23.31 10.18
CA GLU A 245 -41.53 -24.56 10.35
C GLU A 245 -41.29 -25.19 8.99
N LEU A 246 -40.05 -25.61 8.74
CA LEU A 246 -39.66 -26.24 7.48
C LEU A 246 -38.53 -27.23 7.70
N GLU A 247 -38.43 -28.19 6.79
CA GLU A 247 -37.33 -29.15 6.77
C GLU A 247 -36.07 -28.50 6.20
N TRP A 248 -34.93 -28.69 6.88
CA TRP A 248 -33.63 -28.19 6.44
C TRP A 248 -32.52 -29.22 6.56
N ILE A 249 -31.26 -28.77 6.47
CA ILE A 249 -30.09 -29.66 6.35
C ILE A 249 -30.02 -30.65 7.52
N ASN A 250 -30.11 -30.16 8.75
CA ASN A 250 -30.01 -30.99 9.96
C ASN A 250 -31.36 -31.49 10.50
N GLY A 251 -32.47 -31.18 9.81
CA GLY A 251 -33.82 -31.52 10.24
C GLY A 251 -34.73 -30.29 10.26
N PRO A 252 -35.88 -30.36 10.95
CA PRO A 252 -36.82 -29.25 11.05
C PRO A 252 -36.22 -28.03 11.74
N VAL A 253 -36.42 -26.85 11.15
CA VAL A 253 -36.02 -25.55 11.71
C VAL A 253 -37.19 -24.58 11.74
N LYS A 254 -37.13 -23.63 12.67
CA LYS A 254 -38.09 -22.54 12.78
C LYS A 254 -37.50 -21.27 12.16
N ALA A 255 -37.97 -20.94 10.97
CA ALA A 255 -37.51 -19.77 10.23
C ALA A 255 -38.37 -18.53 10.54
N THR A 256 -37.73 -17.39 10.78
CA THR A 256 -38.41 -16.10 11.02
C THR A 256 -38.26 -15.20 9.80
N ILE A 257 -39.36 -14.58 9.37
CA ILE A 257 -39.38 -13.67 8.22
C ILE A 257 -38.94 -12.28 8.66
N ILE A 258 -37.96 -11.73 7.95
CA ILE A 258 -37.45 -10.38 8.16
C ILE A 258 -37.72 -9.55 6.90
N LYS A 259 -38.25 -8.36 7.11
CA LYS A 259 -38.46 -7.34 6.08
C LYS A 259 -37.35 -6.31 6.17
N ASP A 260 -36.49 -6.24 5.17
CA ASP A 260 -35.34 -5.31 5.14
C ASP A 260 -35.13 -4.76 3.72
N SER A 261 -34.95 -3.44 3.62
CA SER A 261 -34.83 -2.73 2.33
C SER A 261 -33.47 -2.93 1.65
N ALA A 262 -32.50 -3.56 2.30
CA ALA A 262 -31.21 -3.90 1.68
C ALA A 262 -31.32 -5.06 0.70
N ILE A 263 -32.45 -5.78 0.66
CA ILE A 263 -32.66 -6.88 -0.28
C ILE A 263 -32.91 -6.34 -1.69
N ASP A 264 -32.10 -6.80 -2.64
CA ASP A 264 -32.35 -6.59 -4.06
C ASP A 264 -33.49 -7.50 -4.54
N MET A 265 -34.58 -6.89 -5.00
CA MET A 265 -35.75 -7.60 -5.53
C MET A 265 -35.44 -8.33 -6.85
N GLU A 266 -34.48 -7.86 -7.64
CA GLU A 266 -34.19 -8.42 -8.97
C GLU A 266 -33.16 -9.57 -8.90
N PHE A 267 -32.38 -9.65 -7.81
CA PHE A 267 -31.37 -10.70 -7.66
C PHE A 267 -31.99 -12.04 -7.23
N GLY A 268 -31.64 -13.10 -7.95
CA GLY A 268 -32.10 -14.46 -7.67
C GLY A 268 -33.63 -14.56 -7.74
N THR A 269 -34.27 -14.69 -6.57
CA THR A 269 -35.72 -14.79 -6.42
C THR A 269 -36.32 -13.61 -5.66
N GLY A 270 -35.51 -12.66 -5.18
CA GLY A 270 -35.93 -11.57 -4.29
C GLY A 270 -36.13 -11.97 -2.82
N VAL A 271 -35.78 -13.22 -2.47
CA VAL A 271 -35.76 -13.73 -1.10
C VAL A 271 -34.49 -14.53 -0.85
N MET A 272 -33.89 -14.38 0.33
CA MET A 272 -32.68 -15.11 0.71
C MET A 272 -32.67 -15.47 2.19
N THR A 273 -31.81 -16.42 2.56
CA THR A 273 -31.39 -16.62 3.94
C THR A 273 -30.08 -15.88 4.20
N ILE A 274 -29.89 -15.43 5.44
CA ILE A 274 -28.70 -14.70 5.88
C ILE A 274 -27.82 -15.59 6.76
N THR A 275 -26.51 -15.36 6.67
CA THR A 275 -25.46 -16.07 7.40
C THR A 275 -24.54 -15.07 8.12
N PRO A 276 -25.03 -14.43 9.20
CA PRO A 276 -24.43 -13.19 9.73
C PRO A 276 -23.00 -13.30 10.27
N TRP A 277 -22.49 -14.51 10.55
CA TRP A 277 -21.10 -14.69 10.99
C TRP A 277 -20.10 -14.67 9.83
N HIS A 278 -20.54 -14.99 8.60
CA HIS A 278 -19.66 -15.27 7.45
C HIS A 278 -19.89 -14.37 6.25
N ASP A 279 -20.74 -13.35 6.40
CA ASP A 279 -20.97 -12.33 5.39
C ASP A 279 -21.25 -10.97 6.05
N THR A 280 -20.66 -9.92 5.48
CA THR A 280 -20.73 -8.57 6.06
C THR A 280 -22.12 -7.95 5.92
N ALA A 281 -22.76 -8.12 4.76
CA ALA A 281 -24.10 -7.57 4.52
C ALA A 281 -25.15 -8.28 5.39
N ASP A 282 -25.02 -9.61 5.51
CA ASP A 282 -25.84 -10.43 6.41
C ASP A 282 -25.66 -10.00 7.88
N ASN A 283 -24.42 -9.68 8.29
CA ASN A 283 -24.13 -9.18 9.64
C ASN A 283 -24.80 -7.82 9.89
N GLU A 284 -24.72 -6.90 8.93
CA GLU A 284 -25.38 -5.59 9.04
C GLU A 284 -26.90 -5.73 9.15
N ILE A 285 -27.53 -6.63 8.38
CA ILE A 285 -28.96 -6.96 8.51
C ILE A 285 -29.26 -7.52 9.91
N ALA A 286 -28.47 -8.48 10.38
CA ALA A 286 -28.68 -9.10 11.69
C ALA A 286 -28.55 -8.08 12.84
N GLN A 287 -27.61 -7.15 12.74
CA GLN A 287 -27.47 -6.06 13.70
C GLN A 287 -28.67 -5.09 13.66
N ARG A 288 -29.15 -4.71 12.47
CA ARG A 288 -30.33 -3.82 12.32
C ARG A 288 -31.58 -4.38 12.97
N HIS A 289 -31.77 -5.71 12.91
CA HIS A 289 -32.96 -6.38 13.44
C HIS A 289 -32.72 -7.14 14.76
N ASN A 290 -31.53 -7.01 15.35
CA ASN A 290 -31.15 -7.67 16.60
C ASN A 290 -31.37 -9.21 16.57
N LEU A 291 -30.88 -9.85 15.51
CA LEU A 291 -31.06 -11.29 15.25
C LEU A 291 -29.97 -12.13 15.94
N ASP A 292 -30.33 -13.34 16.40
CA ASP A 292 -29.35 -14.30 16.93
C ASP A 292 -28.62 -15.01 15.79
N TYR A 293 -27.34 -15.29 15.97
CA TYR A 293 -26.55 -16.08 15.02
C TYR A 293 -25.34 -16.67 15.73
N GLU A 294 -24.79 -17.72 15.13
CA GLU A 294 -23.67 -18.47 15.69
C GLU A 294 -22.64 -18.79 14.60
N GLN A 295 -21.42 -19.10 15.01
CA GLN A 295 -20.32 -19.41 14.10
C GLN A 295 -20.51 -20.80 13.48
N ILE A 296 -20.38 -20.87 12.15
CA ILE A 296 -20.47 -22.14 11.39
C ILE A 296 -19.09 -22.67 10.95
N ILE A 297 -18.15 -21.78 10.66
CA ILE A 297 -16.82 -22.09 10.10
C ILE A 297 -15.78 -21.52 11.05
N ASP A 298 -14.84 -22.35 11.48
CA ASP A 298 -13.72 -21.96 12.33
C ASP A 298 -12.65 -21.18 11.55
N GLN A 299 -11.66 -20.66 12.28
CA GLN A 299 -10.54 -19.91 11.71
C GLN A 299 -9.66 -20.73 10.75
N LYS A 300 -9.78 -22.05 10.71
CA LYS A 300 -9.02 -22.95 9.82
C LYS A 300 -9.85 -23.39 8.61
N GLY A 301 -11.02 -22.80 8.40
CA GLY A 301 -11.91 -23.17 7.30
C GLY A 301 -12.56 -24.54 7.51
N LYS A 302 -12.75 -24.98 8.76
CA LYS A 302 -13.45 -26.22 9.11
C LYS A 302 -14.82 -25.93 9.72
N LEU A 303 -15.76 -26.83 9.49
CA LEU A 303 -17.11 -26.71 10.01
C LEU A 303 -17.15 -27.00 11.52
N LEU A 304 -17.88 -26.17 12.25
CA LEU A 304 -18.14 -26.30 13.69
C LEU A 304 -19.31 -27.27 13.99
N PRO A 305 -19.57 -27.61 15.27
CA PRO A 305 -20.60 -28.59 15.65
C PRO A 305 -22.01 -28.32 15.10
N ILE A 306 -22.36 -27.05 14.81
CA ILE A 306 -23.64 -26.69 14.16
C ILE A 306 -23.84 -27.41 12.81
N ALA A 307 -22.77 -27.81 12.14
CA ALA A 307 -22.84 -28.54 10.87
C ALA A 307 -23.21 -30.03 11.01
N GLY A 308 -23.46 -30.52 12.24
CA GLY A 308 -23.87 -31.90 12.48
C GLY A 308 -22.81 -32.91 12.01
N GLU A 309 -23.20 -33.83 11.14
CA GLU A 309 -22.32 -34.89 10.61
C GLU A 309 -21.11 -34.37 9.82
N PHE A 310 -21.15 -33.10 9.36
CA PHE A 310 -20.04 -32.48 8.64
C PHE A 310 -19.04 -31.76 9.55
N ALA A 311 -19.28 -31.74 10.87
CA ALA A 311 -18.40 -31.08 11.82
C ALA A 311 -16.95 -31.62 11.71
N GLY A 312 -15.98 -30.71 11.77
CA GLY A 312 -14.55 -31.01 11.62
C GLY A 312 -14.05 -31.13 10.18
N LEU A 313 -14.94 -31.22 9.18
CA LEU A 313 -14.54 -31.23 7.78
C LEU A 313 -14.15 -29.83 7.31
N HIS A 314 -13.10 -29.75 6.50
CA HIS A 314 -12.73 -28.52 5.80
C HIS A 314 -13.77 -28.19 4.71
N ILE A 315 -14.14 -26.91 4.55
CA ILE A 315 -15.24 -26.44 3.68
C ILE A 315 -15.17 -27.02 2.25
N LYS A 316 -13.96 -27.06 1.65
CA LYS A 316 -13.74 -27.63 0.32
C LYS A 316 -14.17 -29.10 0.19
N LYS A 317 -14.00 -29.89 1.24
CA LYS A 317 -14.41 -31.31 1.30
C LYS A 317 -15.88 -31.45 1.69
N ALA A 318 -16.38 -30.54 2.52
CA ALA A 318 -17.76 -30.57 2.98
C ALA A 318 -18.77 -30.18 1.89
N ARG A 319 -18.42 -29.20 1.04
CA ARG A 319 -19.32 -28.67 -0.02
C ARG A 319 -19.99 -29.77 -0.85
N PRO A 320 -19.28 -30.72 -1.49
CA PRO A 320 -19.93 -31.77 -2.27
C PRO A 320 -20.88 -32.65 -1.45
N LEU A 321 -20.50 -32.99 -0.22
CA LEU A 321 -21.29 -33.87 0.66
C LEU A 321 -22.57 -33.17 1.16
N ILE A 322 -22.50 -31.85 1.41
CA ILE A 322 -23.66 -31.04 1.77
C ILE A 322 -24.66 -31.00 0.63
N ILE A 323 -24.16 -30.83 -0.61
CA ILE A 323 -25.00 -30.84 -1.80
C ILE A 323 -25.66 -32.21 -1.99
N GLU A 324 -24.94 -33.31 -1.82
CA GLU A 324 -25.51 -34.67 -1.88
C GLU A 324 -26.65 -34.86 -0.86
N LYS A 325 -26.47 -34.37 0.38
CA LYS A 325 -27.51 -34.41 1.41
C LYS A 325 -28.74 -33.55 1.05
N LEU A 326 -28.52 -32.35 0.53
CA LEU A 326 -29.60 -31.49 0.06
C LEU A 326 -30.36 -32.12 -1.10
N GLN A 327 -29.67 -32.82 -2.02
CA GLN A 327 -30.29 -33.56 -3.12
C GLN A 327 -31.11 -34.75 -2.61
N SER A 328 -30.59 -35.55 -1.68
CA SER A 328 -31.33 -36.70 -1.14
C SER A 328 -32.60 -36.30 -0.38
N LYS A 329 -32.61 -35.09 0.19
CA LYS A 329 -33.81 -34.47 0.79
C LYS A 329 -34.73 -33.77 -0.20
N GLY A 330 -34.40 -33.71 -1.49
CA GLY A 330 -35.19 -33.00 -2.50
C GLY A 330 -35.20 -31.47 -2.34
N LEU A 331 -34.22 -30.91 -1.61
CA LEU A 331 -34.10 -29.48 -1.31
C LEU A 331 -33.33 -28.70 -2.38
N ILE A 332 -32.85 -29.34 -3.44
CA ILE A 332 -32.24 -28.64 -4.60
C ILE A 332 -33.29 -28.47 -5.69
N GLU A 333 -33.48 -27.23 -6.15
CA GLU A 333 -34.34 -26.92 -7.29
C GLU A 333 -33.55 -26.86 -8.60
N LYS A 334 -32.42 -26.15 -8.60
CA LYS A 334 -31.53 -25.99 -9.76
C LYS A 334 -30.11 -25.72 -9.29
N ILE A 335 -29.13 -26.13 -10.10
CA ILE A 335 -27.74 -25.69 -9.97
C ILE A 335 -27.38 -24.95 -11.26
N ASP A 336 -26.88 -23.72 -11.13
CA ASP A 336 -26.32 -22.96 -12.23
C ASP A 336 -24.79 -23.01 -12.17
N GLU A 337 -24.18 -23.85 -13.01
CA GLU A 337 -22.74 -24.06 -13.04
C GLU A 337 -21.94 -22.90 -13.63
N LYS A 338 -22.61 -21.92 -14.27
CA LYS A 338 -21.97 -20.83 -15.03
C LYS A 338 -22.08 -19.47 -14.35
N TYR A 339 -22.39 -19.45 -13.05
CA TYR A 339 -22.48 -18.19 -12.31
C TYR A 339 -21.09 -17.57 -12.12
N SER A 340 -20.88 -16.42 -12.75
CA SER A 340 -19.70 -15.59 -12.54
C SER A 340 -19.94 -14.64 -11.37
N HIS A 341 -19.01 -14.64 -10.42
CA HIS A 341 -19.02 -13.71 -9.30
C HIS A 341 -17.60 -13.31 -8.91
N ARG A 342 -17.48 -12.37 -7.98
CA ARG A 342 -16.17 -11.94 -7.47
C ARG A 342 -15.93 -12.54 -6.10
N ILE A 343 -14.79 -13.19 -5.92
CA ILE A 343 -14.29 -13.65 -4.63
C ILE A 343 -13.25 -12.68 -4.08
N ALA A 344 -13.28 -12.48 -2.76
CA ALA A 344 -12.27 -11.72 -2.04
C ALA A 344 -11.05 -12.62 -1.75
N THR A 345 -9.86 -12.16 -2.13
CA THR A 345 -8.59 -12.86 -1.84
C THR A 345 -7.58 -11.92 -1.20
N ASN A 346 -6.71 -12.45 -0.34
CA ASN A 346 -5.60 -11.71 0.22
C ASN A 346 -4.58 -11.36 -0.87
N SER A 347 -4.29 -10.06 -1.05
CA SER A 347 -3.33 -9.54 -2.04
C SER A 347 -1.90 -10.09 -1.90
N ARG A 348 -1.52 -10.58 -0.72
CA ARG A 348 -0.18 -11.10 -0.44
C ARG A 348 -0.11 -12.62 -0.58
N GLY A 349 -0.88 -13.34 0.24
CA GLY A 349 -0.85 -14.81 0.31
C GLY A 349 -1.73 -15.54 -0.71
N GLY A 350 -2.64 -14.80 -1.36
CA GLY A 350 -3.62 -15.33 -2.31
C GLY A 350 -4.71 -16.20 -1.67
N GLY A 351 -4.78 -16.26 -0.33
CA GLY A 351 -5.82 -16.98 0.40
C GLY A 351 -7.21 -16.40 0.14
N ILE A 352 -8.24 -17.24 0.11
CA ILE A 352 -9.63 -16.77 0.04
C ILE A 352 -9.99 -16.18 1.40
N ILE A 353 -10.58 -15.00 1.40
CA ILE A 353 -11.03 -14.33 2.62
C ILE A 353 -12.28 -15.03 3.15
N GLU A 354 -12.24 -15.37 4.43
CA GLU A 354 -13.40 -15.81 5.21
C GLU A 354 -13.79 -14.66 6.15
N PRO A 355 -14.97 -14.05 6.00
CA PRO A 355 -15.45 -13.09 7.00
C PRO A 355 -15.61 -13.80 8.35
N GLN A 356 -15.12 -13.17 9.42
CA GLN A 356 -15.21 -13.70 10.79
C GLN A 356 -15.52 -12.58 11.77
N ILE A 357 -16.28 -12.87 12.82
CA ILE A 357 -16.45 -11.94 13.94
C ILE A 357 -15.35 -12.22 14.95
N MET A 358 -14.45 -11.26 15.14
CA MET A 358 -13.29 -11.40 16.03
C MET A 358 -13.12 -10.17 16.92
N ARG A 359 -12.61 -10.40 18.13
CA ARG A 359 -12.22 -9.33 19.05
C ARG A 359 -10.88 -8.75 18.59
N GLN A 360 -10.91 -7.58 17.96
CA GLN A 360 -9.73 -6.95 17.36
C GLN A 360 -9.58 -5.49 17.76
N TRP A 361 -8.43 -4.91 17.45
CA TRP A 361 -8.12 -3.49 17.66
C TRP A 361 -8.47 -2.68 16.42
N PHE A 362 -9.14 -1.54 16.62
CA PHE A 362 -9.61 -0.68 15.55
C PHE A 362 -9.26 0.78 15.82
N ILE A 363 -9.05 1.54 14.75
CA ILE A 363 -9.13 3.00 14.77
C ILE A 363 -10.53 3.44 14.33
N ASP A 364 -11.24 4.13 15.22
CA ASP A 364 -12.52 4.78 14.93
C ASP A 364 -12.29 6.06 14.13
N VAL A 365 -12.66 6.03 12.85
CA VAL A 365 -12.47 7.17 11.93
C VAL A 365 -13.54 8.26 12.08
N ASN A 366 -14.62 7.95 12.80
CA ASN A 366 -15.78 8.81 13.00
C ASN A 366 -15.87 9.36 14.43
N LYS A 367 -15.07 8.88 15.37
CA LYS A 367 -14.99 9.39 16.73
C LYS A 367 -14.68 10.89 16.71
N GLU A 368 -15.51 11.65 17.41
CA GLU A 368 -15.30 13.08 17.61
C GLU A 368 -14.22 13.34 18.66
N PHE A 369 -13.33 14.29 18.37
CA PHE A 369 -12.33 14.81 19.30
C PHE A 369 -12.05 16.29 19.04
N GLU A 370 -11.39 16.94 20.01
CA GLU A 370 -10.95 18.33 19.90
C GLU A 370 -9.47 18.38 19.49
N LEU A 371 -9.15 19.29 18.58
CA LEU A 371 -7.76 19.62 18.22
C LEU A 371 -7.19 20.60 19.24
N SER A 372 -5.94 20.40 19.63
CA SER A 372 -5.18 21.29 20.52
C SER A 372 -4.86 22.65 19.87
N SER A 373 -4.68 22.67 18.54
CA SER A 373 -4.43 23.85 17.72
C SER A 373 -5.00 23.64 16.30
N LYS A 374 -5.95 24.49 15.89
CA LYS A 374 -6.58 24.41 14.56
C LYS A 374 -5.88 25.25 13.49
N GLN A 375 -4.77 25.93 13.83
CA GLN A 375 -4.15 26.94 12.96
C GLN A 375 -3.49 26.35 11.71
N LYS A 376 -2.75 25.24 11.82
CA LYS A 376 -2.00 24.67 10.69
C LYS A 376 -2.90 24.01 9.65
N LEU A 377 -3.98 23.37 10.11
CA LEU A 377 -4.96 22.69 9.25
C LEU A 377 -6.04 23.62 8.71
N ASN A 378 -6.09 24.89 9.10
CA ASN A 378 -7.20 25.80 8.77
C ASN A 378 -8.58 25.16 8.99
N PHE A 379 -8.72 24.33 10.03
CA PHE A 379 -9.95 23.57 10.29
C PHE A 379 -10.94 24.45 11.05
N PRO A 380 -12.25 24.46 10.69
CA PRO A 380 -13.23 25.34 11.33
C PRO A 380 -13.26 25.20 12.86
N THR A 381 -13.16 26.34 13.57
CA THR A 381 -13.08 26.34 15.04
C THR A 381 -14.36 25.87 15.71
N SER A 382 -15.51 26.12 15.07
CA SER A 382 -16.85 25.71 15.53
C SER A 382 -17.15 24.22 15.34
N GLU A 383 -16.32 23.47 14.62
CA GLU A 383 -16.56 22.06 14.33
C GLU A 383 -15.66 21.13 15.14
N LYS A 384 -16.26 20.03 15.61
CA LYS A 384 -15.53 18.89 16.13
C LYS A 384 -14.87 18.12 15.00
N ALA A 385 -13.63 17.70 15.25
CA ALA A 385 -12.87 16.92 14.29
C ALA A 385 -13.24 15.43 14.40
N THR A 386 -13.22 14.77 13.25
CA THR A 386 -13.08 13.31 13.16
C THR A 386 -11.93 13.04 12.19
N LEU A 387 -11.28 11.88 12.29
CA LEU A 387 -10.19 11.53 11.37
C LEU A 387 -10.66 11.62 9.91
N ARG A 388 -11.86 11.12 9.61
CA ARG A 388 -12.47 11.24 8.27
C ARG A 388 -12.60 12.68 7.81
N LYS A 389 -13.13 13.58 8.65
CA LYS A 389 -13.30 15.00 8.31
C LYS A 389 -11.96 15.68 8.05
N LEU A 390 -10.96 15.43 8.88
CA LEU A 390 -9.62 16.01 8.71
C LEU A 390 -8.96 15.54 7.41
N MET A 391 -9.04 14.24 7.12
CA MET A 391 -8.49 13.68 5.87
C MET A 391 -9.13 14.27 4.62
N ARG A 392 -10.46 14.49 4.67
CA ARG A 392 -11.19 15.14 3.57
C ARG A 392 -10.78 16.60 3.43
N HIS A 393 -10.83 17.35 4.54
CA HIS A 393 -10.53 18.78 4.59
C HIS A 393 -9.12 19.09 4.10
N ALA A 394 -8.12 18.27 4.44
CA ALA A 394 -6.74 18.47 4.03
C ALA A 394 -6.57 18.56 2.49
N VAL A 395 -7.38 17.84 1.71
CA VAL A 395 -7.35 17.91 0.25
C VAL A 395 -8.35 18.93 -0.29
N GLU A 396 -9.57 18.96 0.26
CA GLU A 396 -10.64 19.87 -0.18
C GLU A 396 -10.30 21.36 -0.01
N SER A 397 -9.55 21.70 1.05
CA SER A 397 -9.06 23.07 1.30
C SER A 397 -7.85 23.47 0.44
N GLY A 398 -7.25 22.52 -0.29
CA GLY A 398 -6.04 22.74 -1.09
C GLY A 398 -4.73 22.76 -0.30
N LEU A 399 -4.74 22.41 1.00
CA LEU A 399 -3.52 22.25 1.80
C LEU A 399 -2.63 21.12 1.25
N ILE A 400 -3.25 20.04 0.78
CA ILE A 400 -2.60 18.94 0.06
C ILE A 400 -3.06 18.97 -1.39
N LYS A 401 -2.11 19.04 -2.33
CA LYS A 401 -2.38 18.93 -3.77
C LYS A 401 -2.08 17.54 -4.26
N ILE A 402 -3.07 16.84 -4.80
CA ILE A 402 -2.86 15.55 -5.49
C ILE A 402 -2.67 15.80 -6.99
N TYR A 403 -1.56 15.31 -7.52
CA TYR A 403 -1.19 15.39 -8.94
C TYR A 403 -1.01 13.98 -9.53
N PRO A 404 -1.67 13.66 -10.65
CA PRO A 404 -2.69 14.46 -11.34
C PRO A 404 -3.99 14.66 -10.55
N ASP A 405 -4.73 15.72 -10.86
CA ASP A 405 -5.94 16.16 -10.14
C ASP A 405 -7.11 15.15 -10.17
N HIS A 406 -7.22 14.34 -11.23
CA HIS A 406 -8.30 13.36 -11.37
C HIS A 406 -8.32 12.31 -10.26
N PHE A 407 -7.18 12.02 -9.61
CA PHE A 407 -7.11 11.13 -8.45
C PHE A 407 -7.82 11.67 -7.21
N GLN A 408 -8.14 12.96 -7.14
CA GLN A 408 -8.91 13.52 -6.03
C GLN A 408 -10.31 12.91 -5.93
N LYS A 409 -10.96 12.64 -7.07
CA LYS A 409 -12.28 11.97 -7.07
C LYS A 409 -12.19 10.59 -6.44
N THR A 410 -11.16 9.83 -6.80
CA THR A 410 -10.85 8.51 -6.27
C THR A 410 -10.56 8.57 -4.76
N TYR A 411 -9.78 9.56 -4.32
CA TYR A 411 -9.51 9.85 -2.91
C TYR A 411 -10.79 10.16 -2.11
N PHE A 412 -11.63 11.09 -2.59
CA PHE A 412 -12.87 11.46 -1.91
C PHE A 412 -13.88 10.34 -1.87
N HIS A 413 -14.01 9.56 -2.95
CA HIS A 413 -14.87 8.39 -2.96
C HIS A 413 -14.47 7.38 -1.89
N TRP A 414 -13.16 7.12 -1.73
CA TRP A 414 -12.67 6.21 -0.70
C TRP A 414 -12.94 6.75 0.72
N ILE A 415 -12.64 8.03 0.98
CA ILE A 415 -12.89 8.64 2.30
C ILE A 415 -14.38 8.59 2.68
N ASN A 416 -15.27 8.85 1.73
CA ASN A 416 -16.71 8.85 1.99
C ASN A 416 -17.23 7.47 2.41
N ASN A 417 -16.55 6.40 2.01
CA ASN A 417 -16.92 5.00 2.30
C ASN A 417 -16.02 4.32 3.33
N LEU A 418 -15.06 5.04 3.91
CA LEU A 418 -14.08 4.49 4.87
C LEU A 418 -14.80 3.85 6.07
N LYS A 419 -14.43 2.63 6.45
CA LYS A 419 -14.85 1.99 7.71
C LYS A 419 -13.73 2.12 8.75
N ASP A 420 -14.02 1.80 10.00
CA ASP A 420 -13.00 1.76 11.05
C ASP A 420 -11.90 0.77 10.65
N TRP A 421 -10.66 1.18 10.86
CA TRP A 421 -9.52 0.42 10.38
C TRP A 421 -9.10 -0.62 11.41
N CYS A 422 -9.18 -1.91 11.04
CA CYS A 422 -8.63 -3.01 11.83
C CYS A 422 -7.09 -2.95 11.83
N ILE A 423 -6.50 -2.63 12.98
CA ILE A 423 -5.05 -2.40 13.13
C ILE A 423 -4.30 -3.58 13.76
N SER A 424 -4.97 -4.60 14.29
CA SER A 424 -4.30 -5.79 14.81
C SER A 424 -4.14 -6.89 13.76
N ARG A 425 -3.10 -7.72 13.91
CA ARG A 425 -2.72 -8.85 13.06
C ARG A 425 -2.21 -10.01 13.91
N GLN A 426 -2.54 -11.25 13.54
CA GLN A 426 -2.19 -12.48 14.28
C GLN A 426 -0.88 -13.09 13.74
N ILE A 427 0.10 -12.23 13.49
CA ILE A 427 1.43 -12.57 13.01
C ILE A 427 2.47 -12.24 14.08
N TRP A 428 3.65 -12.88 14.01
CA TRP A 428 4.69 -12.73 15.03
C TRP A 428 5.67 -11.62 14.70
N TYR A 429 5.92 -11.37 13.41
CA TYR A 429 6.85 -10.35 12.94
C TYR A 429 6.11 -9.02 12.72
N GLY A 430 6.56 -7.95 13.37
CA GLY A 430 5.93 -6.63 13.33
C GLY A 430 5.95 -5.97 14.70
N HIS A 431 5.41 -4.75 14.80
CA HIS A 431 5.31 -4.04 16.07
C HIS A 431 4.28 -4.72 16.97
N GLN A 432 4.69 -5.27 18.11
CA GLN A 432 3.74 -5.84 19.06
C GLN A 432 2.87 -4.74 19.68
N ILE A 433 1.58 -5.02 19.86
CA ILE A 433 0.64 -4.05 20.43
C ILE A 433 1.08 -3.69 21.86
N PRO A 434 1.18 -2.39 22.21
CA PRO A 434 1.69 -1.95 23.51
C PRO A 434 0.59 -1.96 24.58
N VAL A 435 -0.05 -3.13 24.74
CA VAL A 435 -1.08 -3.41 25.72
C VAL A 435 -0.73 -4.70 26.44
N TRP A 436 -0.91 -4.72 27.76
CA TRP A 436 -0.63 -5.85 28.63
C TRP A 436 -1.87 -6.23 29.44
N TYR A 437 -2.01 -7.52 29.74
CA TYR A 437 -3.11 -8.10 30.48
C TYR A 437 -2.61 -8.78 31.76
N LYS A 438 -3.36 -8.60 32.85
CA LYS A 438 -3.15 -9.29 34.12
C LYS A 438 -4.51 -9.63 34.72
N GLY A 439 -5.02 -10.82 34.39
CA GLY A 439 -6.44 -11.14 34.62
C GLY A 439 -7.33 -10.20 33.80
N ASP A 440 -8.24 -9.49 34.47
CA ASP A 440 -9.12 -8.50 33.84
C ASP A 440 -8.48 -7.10 33.75
N GLU A 441 -7.31 -6.89 34.35
CA GLU A 441 -6.60 -5.61 34.28
C GLU A 441 -5.95 -5.41 32.91
N ILE A 442 -6.10 -4.21 32.37
CA ILE A 442 -5.54 -3.80 31.08
C ILE A 442 -4.62 -2.60 31.30
N TYR A 443 -3.37 -2.73 30.88
CA TYR A 443 -2.40 -1.64 30.87
C TYR A 443 -1.99 -1.32 29.44
N CYS A 444 -2.21 -0.08 28.98
CA CYS A 444 -1.66 0.43 27.73
C CYS A 444 -0.54 1.42 28.07
N GLY A 445 0.66 1.22 27.52
CA GLY A 445 1.83 2.01 27.91
C GLY A 445 2.86 2.11 26.80
N ILE A 446 3.64 3.20 26.79
CA ILE A 446 4.80 3.27 25.89
C ILE A 446 5.82 2.22 26.35
N GLU A 447 6.14 2.18 27.64
CA GLU A 447 6.98 1.15 28.24
C GLU A 447 6.16 0.04 28.87
N ALA A 448 6.76 -1.15 28.97
CA ALA A 448 6.14 -2.29 29.65
C ALA A 448 5.92 -2.00 31.15
N PRO A 449 4.88 -2.60 31.78
CA PRO A 449 4.67 -2.48 33.21
C PRO A 449 5.84 -3.09 33.98
N LYS A 450 6.21 -2.48 35.12
CA LYS A 450 7.42 -2.87 35.89
C LYS A 450 7.21 -4.09 36.80
N ASP A 451 5.97 -4.37 37.20
CA ASP A 451 5.63 -5.50 38.06
C ASP A 451 5.44 -6.78 37.25
N SER A 452 5.47 -7.94 37.93
CA SER A 452 5.35 -9.25 37.29
C SER A 452 3.90 -9.68 37.05
N GLY A 453 3.69 -10.63 36.13
CA GLY A 453 2.39 -11.25 35.86
C GLY A 453 1.60 -10.59 34.73
N TRP A 454 2.23 -9.67 33.99
CA TRP A 454 1.67 -9.05 32.79
C TRP A 454 2.04 -9.85 31.54
N GLU A 455 1.06 -10.14 30.71
CA GLU A 455 1.25 -10.73 29.38
C GLU A 455 0.93 -9.68 28.32
N GLN A 456 1.87 -9.39 27.44
CA GLN A 456 1.63 -8.46 26.34
C GLN A 456 0.65 -9.07 25.33
N ASP A 457 -0.19 -8.22 24.72
CA ASP A 457 -1.06 -8.60 23.63
C ASP A 457 -0.23 -9.33 22.54
N PRO A 458 -0.57 -10.58 22.19
CA PRO A 458 0.25 -11.38 21.27
C PRO A 458 0.19 -10.88 19.82
N ASP A 459 -0.81 -10.04 19.51
CA ASP A 459 -1.01 -9.45 18.20
C ASP A 459 0.06 -8.39 17.89
N THR A 460 0.33 -8.26 16.60
CA THR A 460 1.13 -7.18 16.05
C THR A 460 0.24 -6.16 15.37
N LEU A 461 0.76 -4.95 15.19
CA LEU A 461 0.11 -3.90 14.43
C LEU A 461 0.24 -4.16 12.93
N ASP A 462 -0.78 -3.75 12.21
CA ASP A 462 -0.76 -3.60 10.75
C ASP A 462 0.48 -2.79 10.32
N THR A 463 1.21 -3.27 9.31
CA THR A 463 2.37 -2.55 8.76
C THR A 463 1.99 -1.11 8.40
N TRP A 464 0.81 -0.90 7.82
CA TRP A 464 0.33 0.44 7.45
C TRP A 464 0.17 1.39 8.64
N PHE A 465 0.03 0.88 9.87
CA PHE A 465 0.07 1.69 11.09
C PHE A 465 1.43 2.37 11.25
N SER A 466 2.51 1.60 11.13
CA SER A 466 3.88 2.12 11.23
C SER A 466 4.27 2.97 10.04
N SER A 467 3.97 2.53 8.81
CA SER A 467 4.29 3.25 7.58
C SER A 467 3.46 4.53 7.45
N GLY A 468 2.31 4.62 8.12
CA GLY A 468 1.53 5.85 8.27
C GLY A 468 2.22 6.95 9.07
N LEU A 469 3.27 6.63 9.84
CA LEU A 469 4.05 7.59 10.62
C LEU A 469 5.30 8.11 9.86
N TRP A 470 5.54 7.61 8.65
CA TRP A 470 6.86 7.68 7.99
C TRP A 470 7.37 9.09 7.72
N THR A 471 6.50 10.06 7.42
CA THR A 471 6.89 11.45 7.10
C THR A 471 7.41 12.23 8.31
N PHE A 472 7.24 11.72 9.53
CA PHE A 472 7.67 12.42 10.75
C PHE A 472 8.43 11.54 11.74
N SER A 473 8.20 10.22 11.76
CA SER A 473 9.02 9.29 12.55
C SER A 473 10.46 9.20 12.02
N THR A 474 10.66 9.37 10.71
CA THR A 474 11.99 9.46 10.09
C THR A 474 12.72 10.75 10.41
N LEU A 475 11.98 11.80 10.79
CA LEU A 475 12.51 13.08 11.25
C LEU A 475 12.77 13.10 12.76
N GLY A 476 12.51 12.00 13.48
CA GLY A 476 12.82 11.86 14.91
C GLY A 476 11.67 12.16 15.87
N TRP A 477 10.43 12.26 15.37
CA TRP A 477 9.26 12.20 16.25
C TRP A 477 9.22 10.84 16.98
N PRO A 478 8.88 10.77 18.29
CA PRO A 478 8.11 11.75 19.08
C PRO A 478 8.87 12.94 19.66
N ASP A 479 10.19 12.98 19.51
CA ASP A 479 10.99 14.10 19.99
C ASP A 479 10.85 15.34 19.08
N LYS A 480 11.12 16.52 19.66
CA LYS A 480 11.15 17.79 18.94
C LYS A 480 12.55 18.03 18.35
N THR A 481 12.86 17.34 17.27
CA THR A 481 14.16 17.44 16.60
C THR A 481 14.23 18.64 15.65
N LYS A 482 15.46 19.05 15.30
CA LYS A 482 15.69 20.07 14.26
C LYS A 482 15.23 19.61 12.88
N ASP A 483 15.40 18.32 12.57
CA ASP A 483 14.98 17.77 11.29
C ASP A 483 13.45 17.82 11.16
N LEU A 484 12.71 17.50 12.23
CA LEU A 484 11.25 17.62 12.25
C LEU A 484 10.80 19.08 12.05
N GLU A 485 11.43 20.03 12.74
CA GLU A 485 11.11 21.46 12.61
C GLU A 485 11.39 21.99 11.19
N LEU A 486 12.51 21.61 10.59
CA LEU A 486 12.98 22.15 9.31
C LEU A 486 12.29 21.51 8.10
N PHE A 487 12.06 20.20 8.15
CA PHE A 487 11.64 19.42 6.99
C PHE A 487 10.17 18.99 7.02
N HIS A 488 9.46 19.14 8.14
CA HIS A 488 8.01 18.92 8.17
C HIS A 488 7.24 20.22 7.79
N PRO A 489 6.21 20.15 6.92
CA PRO A 489 5.73 18.98 6.20
C PRO A 489 6.55 18.68 4.93
N THR A 490 6.52 17.42 4.49
CA THR A 490 7.25 16.97 3.29
C THR A 490 6.85 17.77 2.05
N SER A 491 7.81 18.16 1.21
CA SER A 491 7.57 19.04 0.07
C SER A 491 6.80 18.32 -1.03
N VAL A 492 7.29 17.14 -1.44
CA VAL A 492 6.61 16.26 -2.39
C VAL A 492 6.65 14.83 -1.85
N LEU A 493 5.48 14.20 -1.77
CA LEU A 493 5.38 12.75 -1.61
C LEU A 493 5.16 12.14 -3.00
N GLU A 494 6.11 11.33 -3.44
CA GLU A 494 6.12 10.69 -4.74
C GLU A 494 5.87 9.18 -4.56
N THR A 495 4.87 8.62 -5.25
CA THR A 495 4.56 7.20 -5.17
C THR A 495 3.68 6.71 -6.34
N GLY A 496 3.55 5.40 -6.51
CA GLY A 496 2.57 4.80 -7.41
C GLY A 496 1.13 5.03 -6.92
N TYR A 497 0.18 5.18 -7.86
CA TYR A 497 -1.24 5.36 -7.51
C TYR A 497 -1.85 4.17 -6.75
N ASP A 498 -1.23 3.00 -6.81
CA ASP A 498 -1.70 1.77 -6.19
C ASP A 498 -1.67 1.84 -4.66
N ILE A 499 -0.80 2.68 -4.07
CA ILE A 499 -0.73 2.89 -2.62
C ILE A 499 -1.32 4.21 -2.12
N LEU A 500 -2.15 4.87 -2.95
CA LEU A 500 -2.89 6.08 -2.56
C LEU A 500 -3.73 5.87 -1.28
N PHE A 501 -4.39 4.72 -1.15
CA PHE A 501 -5.23 4.43 0.02
C PHE A 501 -4.46 3.78 1.17
N PHE A 502 -3.63 2.81 0.84
CA PHE A 502 -2.84 2.06 1.81
C PHE A 502 -1.86 2.92 2.59
N TRP A 503 -1.29 3.95 1.95
CA TRP A 503 -0.17 4.68 2.51
C TRP A 503 -0.40 6.19 2.53
N VAL A 504 -0.70 6.82 1.40
CA VAL A 504 -0.90 8.28 1.33
C VAL A 504 -2.03 8.70 2.28
N ALA A 505 -3.20 8.07 2.17
CA ALA A 505 -4.34 8.36 3.05
C ALA A 505 -4.04 8.04 4.53
N ARG A 506 -3.29 6.98 4.83
CA ARG A 506 -2.89 6.64 6.21
C ARG A 506 -1.94 7.66 6.81
N MET A 507 -1.00 8.21 6.02
CA MET A 507 -0.15 9.31 6.47
C MET A 507 -0.94 10.60 6.75
N VAL A 508 -1.96 10.90 5.94
CA VAL A 508 -2.87 12.02 6.22
C VAL A 508 -3.63 11.77 7.52
N LEU A 509 -4.21 10.59 7.69
CA LEU A 509 -4.91 10.18 8.92
C LEU A 509 -4.04 10.37 10.15
N MET A 510 -2.83 9.80 10.14
CA MET A 510 -1.94 9.81 11.29
C MET A 510 -1.42 11.21 11.60
N THR A 511 -0.99 11.97 10.60
CA THR A 511 -0.36 13.29 10.82
C THR A 511 -1.37 14.33 11.27
N THR A 512 -2.58 14.33 10.68
CA THR A 512 -3.62 15.30 11.04
C THR A 512 -4.09 15.16 12.49
N TYR A 513 -3.95 13.97 13.08
CA TYR A 513 -4.17 13.76 14.51
C TYR A 513 -2.92 13.99 15.36
N LEU A 514 -1.79 13.34 15.04
CA LEU A 514 -0.62 13.31 15.93
C LEU A 514 0.18 14.61 15.94
N LEU A 515 0.20 15.34 14.82
CA LEU A 515 0.91 16.61 14.65
C LEU A 515 -0.03 17.80 14.42
N GLU A 516 -1.31 17.54 14.19
CA GLU A 516 -2.31 18.57 13.83
C GLU A 516 -1.85 19.42 12.64
N ASP A 517 -1.25 18.75 11.65
CA ASP A 517 -0.66 19.33 10.44
C ASP A 517 -0.82 18.34 9.27
N ILE A 518 -0.49 18.79 8.05
CA ILE A 518 -0.45 17.92 6.86
C ILE A 518 0.86 17.13 6.79
N PRO A 519 0.88 15.89 6.27
CA PRO A 519 2.13 15.12 6.10
C PRO A 519 3.03 15.64 4.98
N PHE A 520 2.42 16.21 3.94
CA PHE A 520 3.08 16.66 2.72
C PHE A 520 2.24 17.73 2.01
N LYS A 521 2.89 18.60 1.23
CA LYS A 521 2.23 19.68 0.46
C LYS A 521 1.67 19.18 -0.88
N THR A 522 2.42 18.32 -1.57
CA THR A 522 2.04 17.77 -2.88
C THR A 522 2.21 16.26 -2.90
N VAL A 523 1.23 15.54 -3.44
CA VAL A 523 1.31 14.12 -3.78
C VAL A 523 1.50 14.00 -5.28
N TYR A 524 2.61 13.43 -5.71
CA TYR A 524 2.87 13.06 -7.10
C TYR A 524 2.60 11.57 -7.27
N LEU A 525 1.58 11.24 -8.07
CA LEU A 525 1.20 9.86 -8.38
C LEU A 525 1.72 9.47 -9.76
N HIS A 526 2.64 8.50 -9.83
CA HIS A 526 3.01 7.84 -11.09
C HIS A 526 2.13 6.62 -11.37
N GLY A 527 2.09 6.20 -12.63
CA GLY A 527 1.45 4.94 -13.02
C GLY A 527 2.40 3.75 -12.98
N LEU A 528 1.85 2.55 -13.06
CA LEU A 528 2.62 1.32 -12.86
C LEU A 528 3.42 0.98 -14.11
N VAL A 529 4.64 0.46 -13.92
CA VAL A 529 5.43 -0.08 -15.03
C VAL A 529 4.83 -1.43 -15.45
N ARG A 530 4.53 -1.54 -16.73
CA ARG A 530 3.95 -2.73 -17.38
C ARG A 530 4.95 -3.32 -18.36
N ASP A 531 4.74 -4.59 -18.70
CA ASP A 531 5.48 -5.19 -19.81
C ASP A 531 5.08 -4.57 -21.16
N LYS A 532 5.73 -5.02 -22.24
CA LYS A 532 5.48 -4.56 -23.62
C LYS A 532 4.03 -4.76 -24.07
N ASP A 533 3.32 -5.72 -23.48
CA ASP A 533 1.92 -6.07 -23.79
C ASP A 533 0.94 -5.43 -22.79
N ARG A 534 1.41 -4.45 -21.99
CA ARG A 534 0.66 -3.70 -20.96
C ARG A 534 0.14 -4.54 -19.80
N GLN A 535 0.68 -5.72 -19.58
CA GLN A 535 0.30 -6.55 -18.43
C GLN A 535 1.04 -6.11 -17.17
N LYS A 536 0.40 -6.32 -16.00
CA LYS A 536 1.08 -6.21 -14.70
C LYS A 536 2.30 -7.12 -14.70
N MET A 537 3.47 -6.57 -14.37
CA MET A 537 4.65 -7.38 -14.13
C MET A 537 4.45 -8.25 -12.87
N SER A 538 4.73 -9.54 -12.96
CA SER A 538 4.68 -10.46 -11.83
C SER A 538 5.68 -11.59 -11.96
N LYS A 539 6.18 -12.09 -10.83
CA LYS A 539 7.09 -13.25 -10.78
C LYS A 539 6.43 -14.48 -11.41
N SER A 540 5.13 -14.65 -11.21
CA SER A 540 4.35 -15.77 -11.76
C SER A 540 4.21 -15.75 -13.28
N LYS A 541 4.25 -14.57 -13.91
CA LYS A 541 4.19 -14.42 -15.37
C LYS A 541 5.57 -14.43 -16.03
N GLY A 542 6.65 -14.46 -15.24
CA GLY A 542 8.02 -14.43 -15.76
C GLY A 542 8.39 -13.14 -16.51
N ASN A 543 7.57 -12.09 -16.42
CA ASN A 543 7.72 -10.83 -17.16
C ASN A 543 8.34 -9.71 -16.30
N ILE A 544 8.99 -10.04 -15.18
CA ILE A 544 9.76 -9.09 -14.39
C ILE A 544 11.14 -8.95 -14.99
N ILE A 545 11.54 -7.70 -15.21
CA ILE A 545 12.90 -7.35 -15.60
C ILE A 545 13.61 -6.80 -14.36
N ASN A 546 14.71 -7.43 -13.95
CA ASN A 546 15.56 -6.93 -12.88
C ASN A 546 16.28 -5.66 -13.38
N PRO A 547 16.18 -4.52 -12.66
CA PRO A 547 16.83 -3.29 -13.07
C PRO A 547 18.35 -3.45 -13.21
N LEU A 548 18.98 -4.32 -12.40
CA LEU A 548 20.43 -4.54 -12.50
C LEU A 548 20.84 -5.16 -13.83
N ASP A 549 20.09 -6.15 -14.33
CA ASP A 549 20.39 -6.80 -15.61
C ASP A 549 20.32 -5.80 -16.77
N VAL A 550 19.37 -4.84 -16.67
CA VAL A 550 19.24 -3.75 -17.62
C VAL A 550 20.41 -2.78 -17.52
N ILE A 551 20.79 -2.36 -16.30
CA ILE A 551 21.93 -1.47 -16.07
C ILE A 551 23.21 -2.11 -16.61
N ASP A 552 23.43 -3.39 -16.36
CA ASP A 552 24.60 -4.12 -16.83
C ASP A 552 24.67 -4.23 -18.36
N THR A 553 23.54 -4.12 -19.05
CA THR A 553 23.48 -4.22 -20.52
C THR A 553 23.48 -2.86 -21.21
N TYR A 554 22.74 -1.90 -20.65
CA TYR A 554 22.41 -0.62 -21.29
C TYR A 554 22.99 0.61 -20.59
N GLY A 555 23.38 0.49 -19.32
CA GLY A 555 23.77 1.61 -18.46
C GLY A 555 22.59 2.18 -17.67
N THR A 556 22.91 2.76 -16.51
CA THR A 556 21.95 3.37 -15.59
C THR A 556 21.23 4.53 -16.26
N ASP A 557 21.96 5.45 -16.90
CA ASP A 557 21.37 6.63 -17.53
C ASP A 557 20.34 6.27 -18.61
N ALA A 558 20.60 5.21 -19.38
CA ALA A 558 19.70 4.72 -20.41
C ALA A 558 18.36 4.25 -19.83
N LEU A 559 18.39 3.46 -18.75
CA LEU A 559 17.19 3.03 -18.04
C LEU A 559 16.43 4.23 -17.45
N ARG A 560 17.15 5.13 -16.78
CA ARG A 560 16.55 6.28 -16.08
C ARG A 560 15.76 7.17 -17.03
N ILE A 561 16.36 7.58 -18.14
CA ILE A 561 15.64 8.42 -19.11
C ILE A 561 14.52 7.64 -19.81
N ALA A 562 14.71 6.35 -20.12
CA ALA A 562 13.65 5.53 -20.74
C ALA A 562 12.39 5.43 -19.88
N LEU A 563 12.53 5.42 -18.55
CA LEU A 563 11.41 5.37 -17.61
C LEU A 563 10.56 6.65 -17.65
N ILE A 564 11.18 7.82 -17.81
CA ILE A 564 10.47 9.11 -17.72
C ILE A 564 10.17 9.76 -19.08
N PHE A 565 10.77 9.30 -20.18
CA PHE A 565 10.74 10.00 -21.47
C PHE A 565 9.35 10.14 -22.14
N SER A 566 8.42 9.21 -21.90
CA SER A 566 7.21 9.10 -22.77
C SER A 566 5.89 8.99 -22.04
N THR A 567 5.88 8.98 -20.71
CA THR A 567 4.66 8.76 -19.95
C THR A 567 4.49 9.86 -18.93
N ALA A 568 3.40 10.61 -19.04
CA ALA A 568 3.01 11.61 -18.07
C ALA A 568 2.58 10.95 -16.75
N ALA A 569 2.66 11.70 -15.65
CA ALA A 569 2.23 11.25 -14.33
C ALA A 569 0.81 10.63 -14.35
N GLY A 570 0.58 9.65 -13.49
CA GLY A 570 -0.67 8.89 -13.40
C GLY A 570 -0.87 7.79 -14.45
N ASN A 571 -0.15 7.81 -15.57
CA ASN A 571 -0.31 6.81 -16.63
C ASN A 571 0.67 5.65 -16.49
N ASP A 572 0.21 4.43 -16.79
CA ASP A 572 1.04 3.23 -16.79
C ASP A 572 2.10 3.28 -17.90
N ILE A 573 3.28 2.73 -17.61
CA ILE A 573 4.46 2.80 -18.48
C ILE A 573 4.72 1.44 -19.13
N PRO A 574 4.44 1.24 -20.43
CA PRO A 574 4.91 0.06 -21.14
C PRO A 574 6.42 0.19 -21.37
N LEU A 575 7.22 -0.55 -20.62
CA LEU A 575 8.67 -0.53 -20.75
C LEU A 575 9.13 -1.63 -21.72
N ALA A 576 9.45 -1.22 -22.94
CA ALA A 576 10.04 -2.07 -23.96
C ALA A 576 11.57 -1.91 -23.99
N GLU A 577 12.29 -3.00 -24.23
CA GLU A 577 13.76 -3.01 -24.27
C GLU A 577 14.31 -2.11 -25.39
N GLU A 578 13.60 -2.01 -26.51
CA GLU A 578 13.92 -1.13 -27.64
C GLU A 578 13.98 0.35 -27.21
N LYS A 579 13.12 0.75 -26.27
CA LYS A 579 13.12 2.10 -25.72
C LYS A 579 14.41 2.38 -24.94
N ILE A 580 14.83 1.42 -24.12
CA ILE A 580 16.06 1.50 -23.32
C ILE A 580 17.28 1.55 -24.24
N LYS A 581 17.30 0.71 -25.28
CA LYS A 581 18.34 0.73 -26.31
C LYS A 581 18.41 2.06 -27.04
N GLY A 582 17.28 2.67 -27.41
CA GLY A 582 17.23 4.01 -27.97
C GLY A 582 17.89 5.04 -27.06
N MET A 583 17.61 4.97 -25.76
CA MET A 583 18.16 5.87 -24.76
C MET A 583 19.64 5.63 -24.45
N LYS A 584 20.14 4.40 -24.61
CA LYS A 584 21.59 4.13 -24.62
C LYS A 584 22.31 4.87 -25.75
N HIS A 585 21.71 4.92 -26.94
CA HIS A 585 22.27 5.69 -28.05
C HIS A 585 22.32 7.18 -27.75
N PHE A 586 21.34 7.69 -26.99
CA PHE A 586 21.36 9.07 -26.50
C PHE A 586 22.48 9.35 -25.50
N ALA A 587 22.68 8.48 -24.51
CA ALA A 587 23.82 8.59 -23.61
C ALA A 587 25.16 8.59 -24.38
N ASN A 588 25.28 7.75 -25.41
CA ASN A 588 26.47 7.73 -26.26
C ASN A 588 26.62 9.00 -27.13
N LYS A 589 25.50 9.63 -27.54
CA LYS A 589 25.53 10.93 -28.24
C LYS A 589 26.10 12.03 -27.35
N LEU A 590 25.68 12.10 -26.08
CA LEU A 590 26.25 13.02 -25.09
C LEU A 590 27.76 12.80 -24.90
N TRP A 591 28.18 11.54 -24.78
CA TRP A 591 29.60 11.18 -24.71
C TRP A 591 30.39 11.67 -25.93
N ASN A 592 29.85 11.48 -27.13
CA ASN A 592 30.50 11.93 -28.36
C ASN A 592 30.62 13.45 -28.45
N ILE A 593 29.59 14.19 -28.00
CA ILE A 593 29.64 15.66 -27.91
C ILE A 593 30.75 16.08 -26.95
N ALA A 594 30.77 15.53 -25.73
CA ALA A 594 31.78 15.86 -24.73
C ALA A 594 33.19 15.50 -25.21
N ARG A 595 33.38 14.31 -25.79
CA ARG A 595 34.66 13.85 -26.36
C ARG A 595 35.14 14.78 -27.48
N PHE A 596 34.25 15.18 -28.38
CA PHE A 596 34.58 16.13 -29.45
C PHE A 596 35.05 17.46 -28.87
N ILE A 597 34.29 18.05 -27.93
CA ILE A 597 34.66 19.33 -27.31
C ILE A 597 36.01 19.21 -26.60
N LEU A 598 36.18 18.24 -25.70
CA LEU A 598 37.41 18.05 -24.93
C LEU A 598 38.63 17.77 -25.80
N SER A 599 38.47 17.08 -26.94
CA SER A 599 39.58 16.81 -27.86
C SER A 599 39.98 18.02 -28.70
N ASN A 600 39.07 18.98 -28.90
CA ASN A 600 39.33 20.21 -29.67
C ASN A 600 39.67 21.41 -28.78
N THR A 601 39.49 21.31 -27.47
CA THR A 601 39.72 22.40 -26.50
C THR A 601 40.85 22.08 -25.52
N ASP A 602 41.69 21.08 -25.84
CA ASP A 602 42.79 20.68 -24.96
C ASP A 602 43.78 21.86 -24.80
N ASN A 603 43.96 22.33 -23.56
CA ASN A 603 44.71 23.54 -23.18
C ASN A 603 44.12 24.89 -23.68
N PHE A 604 42.81 24.95 -23.94
CA PHE A 604 42.14 26.22 -24.27
C PHE A 604 41.76 26.99 -22.99
N GLU A 605 42.57 27.97 -22.61
CA GLU A 605 42.22 29.00 -21.62
C GLU A 605 42.08 30.34 -22.34
N ALA A 606 40.85 30.83 -22.51
CA ALA A 606 40.58 32.15 -23.06
C ALA A 606 39.39 32.80 -22.35
N GLU A 607 39.48 34.10 -22.08
CA GLU A 607 38.33 34.90 -21.69
C GLU A 607 37.36 34.99 -22.89
N ILE A 608 36.13 34.53 -22.70
CA ILE A 608 35.10 34.57 -23.74
C ILE A 608 34.63 36.02 -23.91
N ASP A 609 35.07 36.65 -25.01
CA ASP A 609 34.54 37.94 -25.43
C ASP A 609 33.17 37.75 -26.09
N MET A 610 32.11 37.96 -25.31
CA MET A 610 30.71 37.84 -25.76
C MET A 610 30.36 38.78 -26.94
N THR A 611 31.20 39.79 -27.24
CA THR A 611 31.00 40.68 -28.38
C THR A 611 31.48 40.09 -29.71
N LYS A 612 32.31 39.03 -29.68
CA LYS A 612 32.91 38.38 -30.86
C LYS A 612 32.23 37.06 -31.27
N LEU A 613 31.06 36.76 -30.70
CA LEU A 613 30.28 35.58 -31.05
C LEU A 613 29.86 35.60 -32.52
N THR A 614 30.03 34.47 -33.21
CA THR A 614 29.48 34.28 -34.55
C THR A 614 27.96 34.22 -34.50
N ASP A 615 27.29 34.33 -35.65
CA ASP A 615 25.83 34.23 -35.68
C ASP A 615 25.35 32.83 -35.27
N ALA A 616 26.12 31.78 -35.59
CA ALA A 616 25.86 30.42 -35.11
C ALA A 616 25.96 30.32 -33.58
N ASP A 617 26.97 30.95 -32.96
CA ASP A 617 27.12 30.98 -31.50
C ASP A 617 25.93 31.68 -30.83
N LYS A 618 25.50 32.82 -31.38
CA LYS A 618 24.33 33.56 -30.88
C LYS A 618 23.05 32.74 -31.01
N GLU A 619 22.88 32.04 -32.13
CA GLU A 619 21.71 31.21 -32.38
C GLU A 619 21.63 30.04 -31.38
N ILE A 620 22.71 29.27 -31.20
CA ILE A 620 22.70 28.13 -30.28
C ILE A 620 22.54 28.57 -28.82
N LEU A 621 23.12 29.71 -28.41
CA LEU A 621 22.92 30.27 -27.07
C LEU A 621 21.47 30.72 -26.84
N SER A 622 20.81 31.29 -27.86
CA SER A 622 19.40 31.66 -27.80
C SER A 622 18.51 30.41 -27.64
N LYS A 623 18.77 29.37 -28.43
CA LYS A 623 18.08 28.07 -28.34
C LYS A 623 18.30 27.40 -26.99
N LEU A 624 19.54 27.40 -26.48
CA LEU A 624 19.88 26.89 -25.15
C LEU A 624 19.11 27.61 -24.06
N LYS A 625 19.05 28.94 -24.10
CA LYS A 625 18.32 29.75 -23.11
C LYS A 625 16.82 29.43 -23.13
N LYS A 626 16.24 29.24 -24.32
CA LYS A 626 14.84 28.84 -24.47
C LYS A 626 14.60 27.44 -23.91
N ALA A 627 15.40 26.46 -24.31
CA ALA A 627 15.30 25.08 -23.82
C ALA A 627 15.46 25.01 -22.29
N ALA A 628 16.46 25.69 -21.73
CA ALA A 628 16.68 25.74 -20.28
C ALA A 628 15.47 26.31 -19.53
N LYS A 629 14.85 27.37 -20.04
CA LYS A 629 13.64 27.95 -19.47
C LYS A 629 12.48 26.95 -19.50
N GLU A 630 12.19 26.35 -20.65
CA GLU A 630 11.08 25.39 -20.79
C GLU A 630 11.29 24.12 -19.96
N ILE A 631 12.53 23.61 -19.87
CA ILE A 631 12.88 22.48 -19.00
C ILE A 631 12.60 22.84 -17.53
N THR A 632 13.02 24.02 -17.09
CA THR A 632 12.81 24.51 -15.72
C THR A 632 11.31 24.60 -15.40
N GLU A 633 10.53 25.24 -16.26
CA GLU A 633 9.06 25.37 -16.12
C GLU A 633 8.33 24.02 -16.09
N ASN A 634 8.85 23.02 -16.80
CA ASN A 634 8.30 21.68 -16.79
C ASN A 634 8.67 20.88 -15.54
N ILE A 635 9.89 20.98 -15.03
CA ILE A 635 10.27 20.34 -13.77
C ILE A 635 9.51 20.97 -12.59
N ASP A 636 9.44 22.29 -12.52
CA ASP A 636 8.65 23.02 -11.49
C ASP A 636 7.16 22.65 -11.55
N GLY A 637 6.65 22.42 -12.76
CA GLY A 637 5.28 21.97 -13.01
C GLY A 637 5.07 20.45 -12.88
N LEU A 638 6.06 19.69 -12.43
CA LEU A 638 6.06 18.22 -12.29
C LEU A 638 5.81 17.45 -13.61
N ARG A 639 6.06 18.08 -14.77
CA ARG A 639 5.96 17.48 -16.11
C ARG A 639 7.32 16.95 -16.57
N LEU A 640 7.84 15.96 -15.85
CA LEU A 640 9.19 15.42 -16.07
C LEU A 640 9.40 14.80 -17.46
N ASN A 641 8.35 14.23 -18.05
CA ASN A 641 8.39 13.67 -19.40
C ASN A 641 8.60 14.76 -20.46
N GLU A 642 7.94 15.91 -20.32
CA GLU A 642 8.09 17.04 -21.25
C GLU A 642 9.50 17.65 -21.12
N ALA A 643 9.98 17.83 -19.90
CA ALA A 643 11.35 18.28 -19.64
C ALA A 643 12.39 17.37 -20.31
N ALA A 644 12.22 16.05 -20.21
CA ALA A 644 13.13 15.09 -20.82
C ALA A 644 13.07 15.09 -22.35
N GLN A 645 11.90 15.27 -22.94
CA GLN A 645 11.74 15.39 -24.39
C GLN A 645 12.42 16.65 -24.91
N ILE A 646 12.24 17.80 -24.25
CA ILE A 646 12.89 19.05 -24.64
C ILE A 646 14.42 18.94 -24.52
N ALA A 647 14.92 18.35 -23.44
CA ALA A 647 16.35 18.09 -23.26
C ALA A 647 16.93 17.20 -24.36
N TYR A 648 16.22 16.13 -24.73
CA TYR A 648 16.61 15.26 -25.84
C TYR A 648 16.60 16.00 -27.18
N GLN A 649 15.53 16.75 -27.47
CA GLN A 649 15.38 17.47 -28.73
C GLN A 649 16.49 18.49 -28.94
N PHE A 650 16.73 19.34 -27.94
CA PHE A 650 17.82 20.31 -27.98
C PHE A 650 19.17 19.61 -28.20
N THR A 651 19.49 18.58 -27.41
CA THR A 651 20.82 17.95 -27.48
C THR A 651 21.07 17.16 -28.77
N TRP A 652 20.02 16.65 -29.40
CA TRP A 652 20.18 15.81 -30.60
C TRP A 652 20.13 16.62 -31.89
N TYR A 653 19.27 17.64 -31.96
CA TYR A 653 18.92 18.32 -33.20
C TYR A 653 19.39 19.77 -33.29
N GLU A 654 19.83 20.38 -32.17
CA GLU A 654 20.48 21.69 -32.13
C GLU A 654 21.99 21.51 -31.87
#